data_AF-A0A167J1E3-F1
#
_entry.id   AF-A0A167J1E3-F1
#
_cell.length_a   1.000
_cell.length_b   1.000
_cell.length_c   1.000
_cell.angle_alpha   90.00
_cell.angle_beta   90.00
_cell.angle_gamma   90.00
#
_symmetry.space_group_name_H-M   'P 1'
#
loop_
_entity.id
_entity.type
_entity.pdbx_description
1 polymer ?
#
loop_
_entity_poly.entity_id
_entity_poly.type
_entity_poly.pdbx_seq_one_letter_code
_entity_poly.pdbx_strand_id
1 'polypeptide(L)'
;MLNAAAFLATVLALSLTAVSAPTNQTQPDAGLSKAARLRLADSFAERYSILTDDKDFVFDLGQNNFQSIANPQTFPAMVGTGTSIAAARFPGCSISKLHIHPRAAEMLVLLSGYLVTETIPELGAGGSSGGQRVIRTEMASPGALTVFDQGALHTQINPDCGDATALTVFSAEDGGFGFVADQAFALPDDVLATQLGDAISGADIDRIRAALPAGVAAMVDACVEKCKIPKRSLSLGGTGVPEQTRGPGNDASDCSGAGLDESLPMPLRQRLLQIFTQTHHMLELCACVDMDLVQGTAAPDKDSFLLQSILALSALYLTDVEATSDTRFANSKSLMFFFRSKAQELSRSLSDEPSGKFPHAPDMHPPYPSLTCPPTVVTIQANLVLGLCELLTMATSKAWLHIGLAIRMAQTLRMRREYNRRLVPRQREVRRRTFWACVMLDRLVAYCTHRTQTIDLSLIQLHLPCSEVAFAFGHESPGPTISELADGASDMAADRIALAYFVRTFLLWSPVAQIYVDGGRGSQQSGQRKPVVGSAEYEAAMSAWRDSLPSEMQWSLRNLRAHRSLGQMSHFASMHLLIQHTAFLSHHEYLPHAGEGRDANTFAVAIPPSDSDAVTISICIEGANQVVAMLRLIDSITAGLCYTQLGVCAGIPMVTAASVLLWAHHCSRDATSSVQLSDDQISQAKHDVDYLVNVLDSWAKTWRLARAWSNCIRLLDEFYQSRYRRGNKHLKNGSAEAAELRTESESVPVSPTPLRDGDGYPDVTMIPTETYYKVRLITGLILEQPELCKKFLQASIEQPFSDGGPEESSGLWGFDIEDFSWMNDPDLVMAASALWNDFTL
;
A
#
# COMPACT_ATOMS: atom_id res chain seq x y z
N MET A 1 45.77 -13.61 22.18
CA MET A 1 44.70 -13.88 21.20
C MET A 1 43.38 -13.25 21.66
N LEU A 2 43.31 -11.91 21.74
CA LEU A 2 42.05 -11.20 22.00
C LEU A 2 41.97 -9.80 21.33
N ASN A 3 42.94 -9.42 20.50
CA ASN A 3 43.00 -8.08 19.88
C ASN A 3 42.98 -8.08 18.33
N ALA A 4 42.73 -9.22 17.67
CA ALA A 4 42.70 -9.29 16.20
C ALA A 4 41.30 -9.14 15.59
N ALA A 5 40.24 -9.48 16.34
CA ALA A 5 38.86 -9.44 15.83
C ALA A 5 38.25 -8.03 15.79
N ALA A 6 38.75 -7.10 16.61
CA ALA A 6 38.25 -5.73 16.66
C ALA A 6 38.81 -4.82 15.54
N PHE A 7 39.93 -5.20 14.91
CA PHE A 7 40.59 -4.38 13.88
C PHE A 7 40.06 -4.65 12.46
N LEU A 8 39.45 -5.81 12.21
CA LEU A 8 38.86 -6.15 10.91
C LEU A 8 37.46 -5.55 10.71
N ALA A 9 36.72 -5.30 11.80
CA ALA A 9 35.40 -4.67 11.76
C ALA A 9 35.47 -3.17 11.43
N THR A 10 36.58 -2.50 11.75
CA THR A 10 36.78 -1.07 11.46
C THR A 10 37.25 -0.80 10.03
N VAL A 11 37.90 -1.75 9.37
CA VAL A 11 38.40 -1.58 7.99
C VAL A 11 37.32 -1.86 6.93
N LEU A 12 36.32 -2.70 7.23
CA LEU A 12 35.15 -2.92 6.35
C LEU A 12 34.07 -1.83 6.46
N ALA A 13 34.16 -0.92 7.43
CA ALA A 13 33.26 0.22 7.56
C ALA A 13 33.73 1.48 6.79
N LEU A 14 34.87 1.42 6.10
CA LEU A 14 35.52 2.57 5.45
C LEU A 14 35.77 2.42 3.93
N SER A 15 35.22 1.39 3.28
CA SER A 15 35.40 1.14 1.83
C SER A 15 34.12 1.27 0.98
N LEU A 16 33.09 1.96 1.47
CA LEU A 16 31.92 2.38 0.67
C LEU A 16 31.87 3.90 0.52
N THR A 17 32.93 4.47 -0.07
CA THR A 17 32.86 5.78 -0.73
C THR A 17 33.39 5.62 -2.15
N ALA A 18 32.64 4.89 -2.97
CA ALA A 18 32.69 5.15 -4.41
C ALA A 18 31.93 6.47 -4.62
N VAL A 19 32.67 7.58 -4.61
CA VAL A 19 32.19 8.85 -5.15
C VAL A 19 32.00 8.60 -6.64
N SER A 20 30.75 8.38 -7.05
CA SER A 20 30.36 8.54 -8.45
C SER A 20 30.67 9.99 -8.82
N ALA A 21 31.49 10.17 -9.86
CA ALA A 21 31.77 11.46 -10.44
C ALA A 21 30.45 12.19 -10.79
N PRO A 22 30.37 13.52 -10.62
CA PRO A 22 29.18 14.27 -10.99
C PRO A 22 29.02 14.13 -12.50
N THR A 23 27.99 13.41 -12.91
CA THR A 23 27.52 13.46 -14.28
C THR A 23 26.84 14.82 -14.42
N ASN A 24 27.41 15.72 -15.23
CA ASN A 24 26.76 16.97 -15.64
C ASN A 24 25.38 16.63 -16.23
N GLN A 25 24.34 16.69 -15.41
CA GLN A 25 22.97 16.68 -15.89
C GLN A 25 22.74 18.04 -16.53
N THR A 26 22.57 18.00 -17.85
CA THR A 26 22.00 19.08 -18.62
C THR A 26 20.53 19.22 -18.20
N GLN A 27 20.24 20.32 -17.49
CA GLN A 27 18.94 20.90 -17.13
C GLN A 27 17.66 20.04 -17.29
N PRO A 28 17.06 19.56 -16.19
CA PRO A 28 15.69 19.07 -16.14
C PRO A 28 14.71 20.20 -15.76
N ASP A 29 14.67 21.31 -16.52
CA ASP A 29 14.05 22.56 -16.02
C ASP A 29 12.63 22.88 -16.53
N ALA A 30 12.06 22.12 -17.47
CA ALA A 30 10.85 22.58 -18.18
C ALA A 30 9.50 22.35 -17.46
N GLY A 31 9.43 21.46 -16.44
CA GLY A 31 8.15 21.06 -15.82
C GLY A 31 7.96 21.44 -14.35
N LEU A 32 8.99 21.96 -13.68
CA LEU A 32 8.95 22.28 -12.25
C LEU A 32 8.59 23.75 -12.01
N SER A 33 7.74 24.01 -11.00
CA SER A 33 7.44 25.38 -10.57
C SER A 33 8.73 26.11 -10.16
N LYS A 34 8.80 27.44 -10.33
CA LYS A 34 9.98 28.24 -9.93
C LYS A 34 10.39 27.96 -8.48
N ALA A 35 9.41 27.84 -7.58
CA ALA A 35 9.66 27.52 -6.17
C ALA A 35 10.25 26.12 -5.95
N ALA A 36 9.81 25.11 -6.71
CA ALA A 36 10.38 23.77 -6.66
C ALA A 36 11.81 23.75 -7.19
N ARG A 37 12.08 24.41 -8.31
CA ARG A 37 13.45 24.57 -8.86
C ARG A 37 14.37 25.27 -7.87
N LEU A 38 13.89 26.33 -7.20
CA LEU A 38 14.66 27.05 -6.18
C LEU A 38 15.00 26.21 -4.95
N ARG A 39 14.16 25.23 -4.58
CA ARG A 39 14.42 24.29 -3.49
C ARG A 39 15.39 23.18 -3.88
N LEU A 40 15.48 22.87 -5.17
CA LEU A 40 16.35 21.85 -5.74
C LEU A 40 17.72 22.40 -6.21
N ALA A 41 17.87 23.72 -6.30
CA ALA A 41 19.12 24.34 -6.73
C ALA A 41 20.31 23.93 -5.83
N ASP A 42 21.37 23.41 -6.45
CA ASP A 42 22.58 22.91 -5.79
C ASP A 42 23.43 24.04 -5.19
N SER A 43 23.21 25.29 -5.62
CA SER A 43 23.90 26.47 -5.09
C SER A 43 23.05 27.73 -5.10
N PHE A 44 23.40 28.70 -4.24
CA PHE A 44 22.76 30.03 -4.28
C PHE A 44 22.98 30.76 -5.61
N ALA A 45 24.10 30.51 -6.31
CA ALA A 45 24.35 31.11 -7.62
C ALA A 45 23.34 30.60 -8.68
N GLU A 46 23.02 29.31 -8.64
CA GLU A 46 22.03 28.68 -9.52
C GLU A 46 20.61 29.22 -9.30
N ARG A 47 20.30 29.67 -8.09
CA ARG A 47 19.00 30.31 -7.79
C ARG A 47 18.79 31.60 -8.58
N TYR A 48 19.85 32.36 -8.86
CA TYR A 48 19.78 33.54 -9.72
C TYR A 48 19.68 33.19 -11.21
N SER A 49 20.07 31.96 -11.61
CA SER A 49 19.74 31.46 -12.96
C SER A 49 18.31 30.91 -13.08
N ILE A 50 17.60 30.69 -11.96
CA ILE A 50 16.17 30.31 -11.94
C ILE A 50 15.27 31.56 -11.87
N LEU A 51 15.69 32.59 -11.11
CA LEU A 51 15.04 33.90 -11.02
C LEU A 51 15.72 34.89 -11.97
N THR A 52 15.54 34.69 -13.27
CA THR A 52 16.26 35.43 -14.31
C THR A 52 15.71 36.84 -14.55
N ASP A 53 14.43 37.09 -14.22
CA ASP A 53 13.80 38.38 -14.45
C ASP A 53 13.88 39.26 -13.20
N ASP A 54 14.28 40.53 -13.33
CA ASP A 54 14.31 41.48 -12.19
C ASP A 54 12.96 41.57 -11.45
N LYS A 55 11.85 41.35 -12.16
CA LYS A 55 10.49 41.31 -11.58
C LYS A 55 10.27 40.16 -10.59
N ASP A 56 11.05 39.08 -10.67
CA ASP A 56 10.96 37.94 -9.75
C ASP A 56 11.39 38.32 -8.32
N PHE A 57 12.01 39.50 -8.14
CA PHE A 57 12.47 40.03 -6.85
C PHE A 57 11.57 41.15 -6.31
N VAL A 58 10.45 41.46 -6.95
CA VAL A 58 9.50 42.48 -6.51
C VAL A 58 8.11 41.86 -6.34
N PHE A 59 7.55 41.99 -5.13
CA PHE A 59 6.16 41.59 -4.84
C PHE A 59 5.36 42.79 -4.34
N ASP A 60 4.24 43.08 -5.00
CA ASP A 60 3.34 44.13 -4.57
C ASP A 60 2.38 43.61 -3.49
N LEU A 61 2.65 43.96 -2.23
CA LEU A 61 1.80 43.62 -1.09
C LEU A 61 0.46 44.38 -1.11
N GLY A 62 0.38 45.51 -1.82
CA GLY A 62 -0.83 46.33 -1.95
C GLY A 62 -1.88 45.73 -2.89
N GLN A 63 -1.52 44.73 -3.69
CA GLN A 63 -2.46 44.06 -4.61
C GLN A 63 -3.63 43.41 -3.89
N ASN A 64 -4.70 43.10 -4.63
CA ASN A 64 -5.96 42.56 -4.08
C ASN A 64 -6.50 43.39 -2.91
N ASN A 65 -6.38 44.72 -3.00
CA ASN A 65 -6.90 45.64 -1.99
C ASN A 65 -6.28 45.44 -0.59
N PHE A 66 -4.96 45.29 -0.53
CA PHE A 66 -4.21 45.02 0.71
C PHE A 66 -4.58 43.67 1.37
N GLN A 67 -4.92 42.67 0.55
CA GLN A 67 -5.19 41.29 0.96
C GLN A 67 -4.36 40.34 0.11
N SER A 68 -3.07 40.28 0.41
CA SER A 68 -2.11 39.46 -0.34
C SER A 68 -1.10 38.81 0.61
N ILE A 69 -0.53 37.69 0.18
CA ILE A 69 0.51 36.98 0.92
C ILE A 69 1.70 36.75 -0.01
N ALA A 70 2.90 37.07 0.45
CA ALA A 70 4.18 36.75 -0.14
C ALA A 70 4.74 35.50 0.55
N ASN A 71 4.62 34.35 -0.12
CA ASN A 71 5.14 33.06 0.32
C ASN A 71 5.77 32.35 -0.89
N PRO A 72 6.40 31.17 -0.72
CA PRO A 72 7.01 30.46 -1.85
C PRO A 72 6.09 30.18 -3.04
N GLN A 73 4.77 30.10 -2.83
CA GLN A 73 3.81 29.86 -3.90
C GLN A 73 3.53 31.13 -4.73
N THR A 74 3.38 32.28 -4.08
CA THR A 74 3.00 33.55 -4.71
C THR A 74 4.18 34.47 -5.04
N PHE A 75 5.29 34.31 -4.32
CA PHE A 75 6.54 35.04 -4.50
C PHE A 75 7.73 34.08 -4.34
N PRO A 76 8.13 33.35 -5.41
CA PRO A 76 9.15 32.31 -5.33
C PRO A 76 10.49 32.75 -4.75
N ALA A 77 10.85 34.04 -4.84
CA ALA A 77 12.03 34.59 -4.17
C ALA A 77 12.02 34.43 -2.64
N MET A 78 10.85 34.18 -2.02
CA MET A 78 10.72 33.86 -0.60
C MET A 78 11.26 32.49 -0.21
N VAL A 79 11.49 31.59 -1.16
CA VAL A 79 12.07 30.26 -0.87
C VAL A 79 13.40 30.44 -0.13
N GLY A 80 13.63 29.68 0.93
CA GLY A 80 14.86 29.75 1.73
C GLY A 80 15.05 31.04 2.55
N THR A 81 14.07 31.95 2.60
CA THR A 81 14.11 33.12 3.50
C THR A 81 13.65 32.76 4.92
N GLY A 82 12.94 31.63 5.07
CA GLY A 82 12.38 31.20 6.36
C GLY A 82 11.22 32.07 6.85
N THR A 83 10.68 32.95 6.01
CA THR A 83 9.57 33.85 6.39
C THR A 83 8.49 33.89 5.32
N SER A 84 7.30 34.32 5.70
CA SER A 84 6.27 34.77 4.77
C SER A 84 5.69 36.07 5.27
N ILE A 85 5.16 36.89 4.37
CA ILE A 85 4.65 38.22 4.71
C ILE A 85 3.24 38.34 4.15
N ALA A 86 2.26 38.74 4.96
CA ALA A 86 0.92 39.02 4.50
C ALA A 86 0.53 40.48 4.75
N ALA A 87 -0.13 41.08 3.78
CA ALA A 87 -0.84 42.34 3.92
C ALA A 87 -2.32 42.04 4.21
N ALA A 88 -2.86 42.68 5.23
CA ALA A 88 -4.25 42.51 5.65
C ALA A 88 -4.95 43.86 5.78
N ARG A 89 -6.11 43.99 5.10
CA ARG A 89 -7.08 45.06 5.30
C ARG A 89 -8.19 44.57 6.21
N PHE A 90 -8.42 45.31 7.29
CA PHE A 90 -9.51 45.12 8.24
C PHE A 90 -10.53 46.24 8.01
N PRO A 91 -11.67 45.95 7.36
CA PRO A 91 -12.75 46.93 7.20
C PRO A 91 -13.19 47.52 8.54
N GLY A 92 -13.75 48.73 8.52
CA GLY A 92 -14.38 49.31 9.70
C GLY A 92 -15.40 48.33 10.32
N CYS A 93 -15.38 48.21 11.65
CA CYS A 93 -16.19 47.26 12.40
C CYS A 93 -16.00 45.79 11.99
N SER A 94 -14.75 45.35 11.85
CA SER A 94 -14.44 43.96 11.49
C SER A 94 -13.64 43.23 12.58
N ILE A 95 -13.65 41.91 12.50
CA ILE A 95 -12.90 41.02 13.38
C ILE A 95 -12.34 39.88 12.54
N SER A 96 -11.05 39.63 12.69
CA SER A 96 -10.44 38.36 12.35
C SER A 96 -10.71 37.40 13.49
N LYS A 97 -11.51 36.36 13.24
CA LYS A 97 -11.95 35.39 14.26
C LYS A 97 -10.75 34.82 15.01
N LEU A 98 -10.97 34.32 16.23
CA LEU A 98 -9.94 33.63 17.00
C LEU A 98 -9.28 32.50 16.18
N HIS A 99 -7.98 32.61 15.94
CA HIS A 99 -7.20 31.70 15.11
C HIS A 99 -5.82 31.43 15.71
N ILE A 100 -5.12 30.49 15.07
CA ILE A 100 -3.78 30.02 15.44
C ILE A 100 -2.93 29.83 14.19
N HIS A 101 -1.64 30.13 14.32
CA HIS A 101 -0.59 29.81 13.34
C HIS A 101 0.31 28.70 13.92
N PRO A 102 0.08 27.41 13.61
CA PRO A 102 0.77 26.30 14.28
C PRO A 102 2.25 26.17 13.91
N ARG A 103 2.69 26.77 12.79
CA ARG A 103 4.05 26.66 12.26
C ARG A 103 4.85 27.97 12.29
N ALA A 104 4.25 29.09 12.67
CA ALA A 104 4.94 30.37 12.74
C ALA A 104 4.46 31.23 13.91
N ALA A 105 5.37 32.00 14.49
CA ALA A 105 5.01 33.21 15.20
C ALA A 105 4.57 34.28 14.19
N GLU A 106 3.61 35.12 14.58
CA GLU A 106 3.09 36.21 13.76
C GLU A 106 3.52 37.56 14.35
N MET A 107 4.20 38.39 13.57
CA MET A 107 4.59 39.75 13.94
C MET A 107 3.78 40.76 13.13
N LEU A 108 2.74 41.30 13.74
CA LEU A 108 1.80 42.22 13.10
C LEU A 108 2.23 43.67 13.32
N VAL A 109 2.41 44.40 12.22
CA VAL A 109 2.72 45.83 12.18
C VAL A 109 1.54 46.59 11.60
N LEU A 110 0.98 47.51 12.37
CA LEU A 110 -0.09 48.39 11.91
C LEU A 110 0.47 49.45 10.95
N LEU A 111 -0.10 49.57 9.75
CA LEU A 111 0.31 50.58 8.77
C LEU A 111 -0.61 51.80 8.81
N SER A 112 -1.92 51.60 9.00
CA SER A 112 -2.89 52.68 9.12
C SER A 112 -4.15 52.21 9.86
N GLY A 113 -4.90 53.15 10.44
CA GLY A 113 -6.11 52.86 11.21
C GLY A 113 -5.82 52.54 12.68
N TYR A 114 -6.68 51.72 13.29
CA TYR A 114 -6.62 51.32 14.69
C TYR A 114 -6.99 49.83 14.78
N LEU A 115 -6.21 49.05 15.54
CA LEU A 115 -6.50 47.64 15.81
C LEU A 115 -6.41 47.35 17.29
N VAL A 116 -7.28 46.47 17.76
CA VAL A 116 -7.17 45.84 19.07
C VAL A 116 -6.87 44.37 18.86
N THR A 117 -5.86 43.85 19.54
CA THR A 117 -5.49 42.44 19.47
C THR A 117 -5.61 41.78 20.83
N GLU A 118 -6.00 40.52 20.83
CA GLU A 118 -6.01 39.69 22.03
C GLU A 118 -5.31 38.37 21.76
N THR A 119 -4.45 37.95 22.70
CA THR A 119 -3.61 36.75 22.58
C THR A 119 -3.68 35.92 23.85
N ILE A 120 -3.79 34.61 23.69
CA ILE A 120 -3.73 33.63 24.76
C ILE A 120 -2.43 32.83 24.60
N PRO A 121 -1.43 33.05 25.48
CA PRO A 121 -0.21 32.25 25.52
C PRO A 121 -0.49 30.82 26.00
N GLU A 122 0.53 29.96 25.96
CA GLU A 122 0.43 28.56 26.37
C GLU A 122 -0.08 28.34 27.81
N LEU A 123 -0.55 27.12 28.07
CA LEU A 123 -1.07 26.70 29.37
C LEU A 123 0.01 26.83 30.45
N GLY A 124 -0.29 27.53 31.55
CA GLY A 124 0.64 27.76 32.65
C GLY A 124 1.23 29.18 32.68
N ALA A 125 1.04 29.98 31.63
CA ALA A 125 1.28 31.41 31.65
C ALA A 125 0.20 32.10 32.52
N GLY A 126 0.51 32.28 33.81
CA GLY A 126 -0.41 32.85 34.80
C GLY A 126 -0.69 34.35 34.60
N GLY A 127 -1.96 34.73 34.67
CA GLY A 127 -2.40 36.13 34.72
C GLY A 127 -2.23 36.74 36.11
N SER A 128 -2.13 38.07 36.19
CA SER A 128 -1.99 38.83 37.44
C SER A 128 -3.17 38.70 38.40
N SER A 129 -4.33 38.23 37.95
CA SER A 129 -5.54 37.99 38.74
C SER A 129 -5.76 36.52 39.13
N GLY A 130 -4.83 35.61 38.80
CA GLY A 130 -5.03 34.16 38.92
C GLY A 130 -5.91 33.60 37.79
N GLY A 131 -5.37 32.64 37.02
CA GLY A 131 -6.02 32.07 35.83
C GLY A 131 -5.15 32.19 34.57
N GLN A 132 -5.66 31.70 33.44
CA GLN A 132 -5.00 31.79 32.14
C GLN A 132 -4.77 33.27 31.78
N ARG A 133 -3.53 33.64 31.46
CA ARG A 133 -3.23 35.01 30.99
C ARG A 133 -3.90 35.26 29.65
N VAL A 134 -4.47 36.45 29.48
CA VAL A 134 -4.92 37.00 28.20
C VAL A 134 -4.22 38.34 28.03
N ILE A 135 -3.52 38.53 26.91
CA ILE A 135 -2.79 39.75 26.59
C ILE A 135 -3.65 40.54 25.61
N ARG A 136 -4.13 41.71 26.03
CA ARG A 136 -4.86 42.64 25.17
C ARG A 136 -3.99 43.85 24.84
N THR A 137 -3.87 44.19 23.57
CA THR A 137 -3.04 45.29 23.08
C THR A 137 -3.87 46.21 22.18
N GLU A 138 -3.74 47.52 22.37
CA GLU A 138 -4.34 48.53 21.49
C GLU A 138 -3.25 49.16 20.61
N MET A 139 -3.41 49.02 19.30
CA MET A 139 -2.49 49.52 18.28
C MET A 139 -3.12 50.75 17.64
N ALA A 140 -2.69 51.94 18.08
CA ALA A 140 -3.25 53.21 17.63
C ALA A 140 -2.33 54.05 16.72
N SER A 141 -1.04 53.71 16.68
CA SER A 141 -0.03 54.45 15.93
C SER A 141 0.44 53.63 14.73
N PRO A 142 0.48 54.20 13.52
CA PRO A 142 1.22 53.60 12.40
C PRO A 142 2.65 53.22 12.81
N GLY A 143 3.08 52.01 12.46
CA GLY A 143 4.34 51.42 12.88
C GLY A 143 4.28 50.67 14.21
N ALA A 144 3.16 50.68 14.94
CA ALA A 144 3.00 49.84 16.12
C ALA A 144 3.12 48.35 15.74
N LEU A 145 3.90 47.60 16.51
CA LEU A 145 4.15 46.17 16.31
C LEU A 145 3.64 45.38 17.52
N THR A 146 2.99 44.25 17.26
CA THR A 146 2.67 43.24 18.26
C THR A 146 3.14 41.85 17.78
N VAL A 147 3.31 40.92 18.72
CA VAL A 147 3.80 39.58 18.44
C VAL A 147 2.82 38.55 19.01
N PHE A 148 2.54 37.55 18.19
CA PHE A 148 1.82 36.34 18.56
C PHE A 148 2.82 35.19 18.47
N ASP A 149 3.08 34.51 19.60
CA ASP A 149 4.00 33.37 19.60
C ASP A 149 3.48 32.23 18.73
N GLN A 150 4.38 31.38 18.24
CA GLN A 150 3.99 30.22 17.45
C GLN A 150 2.99 29.35 18.22
N GLY A 151 1.83 29.12 17.63
CA GLY A 151 0.76 28.35 18.26
C GLY A 151 -0.06 29.13 19.31
N ALA A 152 0.17 30.42 19.53
CA ALA A 152 -0.66 31.24 20.41
C ALA A 152 -2.02 31.54 19.75
N LEU A 153 -3.10 31.39 20.51
CA LEU A 153 -4.44 31.74 20.01
C LEU A 153 -4.59 33.25 20.04
N HIS A 154 -5.06 33.86 18.95
CA HIS A 154 -5.25 35.30 18.92
C HIS A 154 -6.32 35.76 17.94
N THR A 155 -6.73 37.02 18.11
CA THR A 155 -7.72 37.70 17.27
C THR A 155 -7.29 39.15 17.06
N GLN A 156 -7.66 39.71 15.91
CA GLN A 156 -7.48 41.13 15.61
C GLN A 156 -8.85 41.76 15.31
N ILE A 157 -9.09 42.92 15.89
CA ILE A 157 -10.38 43.60 15.88
C ILE A 157 -10.15 45.02 15.39
N ASN A 158 -10.91 45.46 14.39
CA ASN A 158 -11.02 46.87 14.02
C ASN A 158 -12.35 47.42 14.57
N PRO A 159 -12.34 48.10 15.72
CA PRO A 159 -13.54 48.68 16.32
C PRO A 159 -13.89 50.08 15.78
N ASP A 160 -13.11 50.61 14.83
CA ASP A 160 -13.35 51.94 14.25
C ASP A 160 -14.23 51.87 13.00
N CYS A 161 -14.75 53.03 12.59
CA CYS A 161 -15.61 53.14 11.40
C CYS A 161 -14.80 53.15 10.09
N GLY A 162 -13.51 53.48 10.16
CA GLY A 162 -12.59 53.47 9.03
C GLY A 162 -11.82 52.16 8.95
N ASP A 163 -11.24 51.89 7.79
CA ASP A 163 -10.48 50.68 7.56
C ASP A 163 -9.09 50.80 8.19
N ALA A 164 -8.59 49.68 8.72
CA ALA A 164 -7.22 49.53 9.17
C ALA A 164 -6.45 48.63 8.20
N THR A 165 -5.18 48.93 7.98
CA THR A 165 -4.28 48.07 7.21
C THR A 165 -3.08 47.70 8.05
N ALA A 166 -2.69 46.44 7.97
CA ALA A 166 -1.53 45.91 8.67
C ALA A 166 -0.71 45.02 7.75
N LEU A 167 0.58 44.93 8.07
CA LEU A 167 1.50 43.97 7.51
C LEU A 167 1.82 42.96 8.60
N THR A 168 1.89 41.69 8.26
CA THR A 168 2.27 40.66 9.20
C THR A 168 3.39 39.81 8.64
N VAL A 169 4.39 39.52 9.48
CA VAL A 169 5.55 38.70 9.13
C VAL A 169 5.49 37.43 9.95
N PHE A 170 5.55 36.30 9.26
CA PHE A 170 5.56 34.99 9.87
C PHE A 170 6.99 34.46 9.94
N SER A 171 7.34 33.84 11.08
CA SER A 171 8.63 33.17 11.27
C SER A 171 8.76 31.83 10.51
N ALA A 172 7.91 31.60 9.50
CA ALA A 172 8.00 30.49 8.56
C ALA A 172 7.45 30.90 7.19
N GLU A 173 7.97 30.27 6.13
CA GLU A 173 7.46 30.41 4.75
C GLU A 173 6.01 29.90 4.58
N ASP A 174 5.56 29.05 5.50
CA ASP A 174 4.18 28.60 5.63
C ASP A 174 3.81 28.46 7.11
N GLY A 175 3.19 29.50 7.67
CA GLY A 175 2.81 29.54 9.08
C GLY A 175 1.65 28.61 9.46
N GLY A 176 0.89 28.09 8.48
CA GLY A 176 -0.41 27.46 8.69
C GLY A 176 -1.45 28.41 9.30
N PHE A 177 -2.73 28.11 9.20
CA PHE A 177 -3.80 28.96 9.76
C PHE A 177 -4.98 28.08 10.16
N GLY A 178 -5.58 28.33 11.32
CA GLY A 178 -6.74 27.58 11.79
C GLY A 178 -7.66 28.41 12.67
N PHE A 179 -8.96 28.43 12.38
CA PHE A 179 -9.95 29.06 13.25
C PHE A 179 -10.28 28.15 14.43
N VAL A 180 -10.06 28.63 15.65
CA VAL A 180 -10.13 27.81 16.87
C VAL A 180 -11.54 27.28 17.10
N ALA A 181 -12.56 28.12 16.95
CA ALA A 181 -13.95 27.70 17.15
C ALA A 181 -14.39 26.69 16.08
N ASP A 182 -14.06 26.94 14.82
CA ASP A 182 -14.42 26.04 13.72
C ASP A 182 -13.75 24.66 13.90
N GLN A 183 -12.51 24.63 14.40
CA GLN A 183 -11.78 23.40 14.72
C GLN A 183 -12.32 22.69 15.99
N ALA A 184 -12.65 23.44 17.05
CA ALA A 184 -13.19 22.86 18.28
C ALA A 184 -14.56 22.23 18.03
N PHE A 185 -15.48 22.92 17.36
CA PHE A 185 -16.84 22.44 17.11
C PHE A 185 -16.96 21.39 15.99
N ALA A 186 -15.85 21.10 15.29
CA ALA A 186 -15.71 19.94 14.42
C ALA A 186 -15.51 18.63 15.21
N LEU A 187 -15.21 18.71 16.50
CA LEU A 187 -15.14 17.53 17.38
C LEU A 187 -16.55 16.95 17.64
N PRO A 188 -16.66 15.64 17.93
CA PRO A 188 -17.91 14.99 18.31
C PRO A 188 -18.60 15.65 19.53
N ASP A 189 -19.93 15.57 19.58
CA ASP A 189 -20.75 16.23 20.62
C ASP A 189 -20.47 15.74 22.03
N ASP A 190 -20.12 14.46 22.20
CA ASP A 190 -19.75 13.87 23.49
C ASP A 190 -18.40 14.40 23.98
N VAL A 191 -17.43 14.58 23.08
CA VAL A 191 -16.15 15.24 23.38
C VAL A 191 -16.39 16.69 23.77
N LEU A 192 -17.21 17.42 23.01
CA LEU A 192 -17.55 18.81 23.30
C LEU A 192 -18.29 18.98 24.63
N ALA A 193 -19.30 18.13 24.91
CA ALA A 193 -20.06 18.15 26.15
C ALA A 193 -19.14 17.91 27.36
N THR A 194 -18.25 16.92 27.26
CA THR A 194 -17.27 16.60 28.31
C THR A 194 -16.32 17.77 28.57
N GLN A 195 -15.83 18.44 27.52
CA GLN A 195 -14.93 19.60 27.66
C GLN A 195 -15.63 20.84 28.22
N LEU A 196 -16.95 20.95 28.02
CA LEU A 196 -17.79 22.01 28.58
C LEU A 196 -18.40 21.62 29.94
N GLY A 197 -17.92 20.53 30.55
CA GLY A 197 -18.29 20.08 31.90
C GLY A 197 -19.69 19.51 32.02
N ASP A 198 -20.22 18.93 30.94
CA ASP A 198 -21.60 18.40 30.82
C ASP A 198 -22.70 19.44 31.12
N ALA A 199 -22.34 20.72 31.17
CA ALA A 199 -23.23 21.82 31.53
C ALA A 199 -24.12 22.26 30.36
N ILE A 200 -23.88 21.74 29.16
CA ILE A 200 -24.53 22.15 27.91
C ILE A 200 -25.09 20.90 27.23
N SER A 201 -26.38 20.93 26.88
CA SER A 201 -27.05 19.79 26.25
C SER A 201 -26.60 19.62 24.79
N GLY A 202 -26.73 18.42 24.22
CA GLY A 202 -26.44 18.19 22.79
C GLY A 202 -27.22 19.11 21.85
N ALA A 203 -28.47 19.44 22.20
CA ALA A 203 -29.29 20.40 21.44
C ALA A 203 -28.73 21.83 21.45
N ASP A 204 -28.05 22.21 22.54
CA ASP A 204 -27.38 23.51 22.64
C ASP A 204 -26.04 23.52 21.89
N ILE A 205 -25.33 22.39 21.82
CA ILE A 205 -24.13 22.23 20.98
C ILE A 205 -24.49 22.40 19.50
N ASP A 206 -25.57 21.78 19.03
CA ASP A 206 -26.07 21.95 17.66
C ASP A 206 -26.51 23.39 17.37
N ARG A 207 -27.15 24.04 18.35
CA ARG A 207 -27.54 25.44 18.25
C ARG A 207 -26.32 26.36 18.12
N ILE A 208 -25.28 26.11 18.91
CA ILE A 208 -24.03 26.87 18.84
C ILE A 208 -23.33 26.61 17.50
N ARG A 209 -23.24 25.36 17.06
CA ARG A 209 -22.65 24.96 15.77
C ARG A 209 -23.34 25.66 14.59
N ALA A 210 -24.67 25.74 14.60
CA ALA A 210 -25.44 26.49 13.60
C ALA A 210 -25.26 28.03 13.71
N ALA A 211 -24.88 28.53 14.89
CA ALA A 211 -24.73 29.95 15.19
C ALA A 211 -23.28 30.46 15.10
N LEU A 212 -22.26 29.62 14.91
CA LEU A 212 -20.85 30.04 14.78
C LEU A 212 -20.60 31.13 13.72
N PRO A 213 -21.33 31.18 12.57
CA PRO A 213 -21.26 32.32 11.66
C PRO A 213 -21.91 33.60 12.21
N ALA A 214 -22.92 33.46 13.07
CA ALA A 214 -23.74 34.55 13.59
C ALA A 214 -23.23 35.15 14.91
N GLY A 215 -22.51 34.39 15.75
CA GLY A 215 -22.00 34.86 17.05
C GLY A 215 -20.96 35.99 16.95
N VAL A 216 -20.20 36.00 15.85
CA VAL A 216 -19.24 37.07 15.50
C VAL A 216 -19.97 38.38 15.15
N ALA A 217 -21.24 38.29 14.72
CA ALA A 217 -22.02 39.45 14.30
C ALA A 217 -22.39 40.39 15.46
N ALA A 218 -22.53 39.91 16.70
CA ALA A 218 -23.01 40.73 17.82
C ALA A 218 -22.05 41.88 18.22
N MET A 219 -20.74 41.63 18.17
CA MET A 219 -19.71 42.64 18.47
C MET A 219 -19.55 43.64 17.30
N VAL A 220 -19.77 43.15 16.08
CA VAL A 220 -19.78 43.94 14.84
C VAL A 220 -21.04 44.81 14.76
N ASP A 221 -22.20 44.32 15.21
CA ASP A 221 -23.50 44.99 15.12
C ASP A 221 -23.54 46.32 15.89
N ALA A 222 -23.02 46.36 17.12
CA ALA A 222 -22.95 47.58 17.93
C ALA A 222 -22.03 48.64 17.29
N CYS A 223 -20.94 48.21 16.65
CA CYS A 223 -20.04 49.09 15.92
C CYS A 223 -20.68 49.56 14.59
N VAL A 224 -21.29 48.65 13.83
CA VAL A 224 -21.98 48.94 12.56
C VAL A 224 -23.12 49.94 12.77
N GLU A 225 -23.87 49.83 13.87
CA GLU A 225 -24.90 50.80 14.26
C GLU A 225 -24.29 52.18 14.57
N LYS A 226 -23.23 52.22 15.40
CA LYS A 226 -22.48 53.45 15.71
C LYS A 226 -21.93 54.13 14.44
N CYS A 227 -21.39 53.33 13.51
CA CYS A 227 -20.70 53.79 12.31
C CYS A 227 -21.61 53.98 11.10
N LYS A 228 -22.91 53.67 11.21
CA LYS A 228 -23.92 53.78 10.15
C LYS A 228 -23.52 53.07 8.85
N ILE A 229 -22.82 51.93 8.97
CA ILE A 229 -22.41 51.12 7.82
C ILE A 229 -23.65 50.34 7.32
N PRO A 230 -24.02 50.39 6.03
CA PRO A 230 -25.19 49.66 5.54
C PRO A 230 -24.97 48.14 5.71
N LYS A 231 -25.86 47.46 6.44
CA LYS A 231 -25.83 45.99 6.60
C LYS A 231 -25.88 45.35 5.21
N ARG A 232 -24.81 44.69 4.77
CA ARG A 232 -24.83 43.87 3.55
C ARG A 232 -25.79 42.69 3.77
N SER A 233 -26.81 42.56 2.92
CA SER A 233 -27.57 41.33 2.81
C SER A 233 -26.63 40.22 2.33
N LEU A 234 -26.51 39.13 3.08
CA LEU A 234 -25.92 37.88 2.58
C LEU A 234 -26.81 37.36 1.44
N SER A 235 -26.52 37.77 0.21
CA SER A 235 -27.08 37.21 -1.01
C SER A 235 -26.08 36.24 -1.63
N LEU A 236 -26.36 34.95 -1.51
CA LEU A 236 -25.87 33.92 -2.42
C LEU A 236 -26.56 34.14 -3.78
N GLY A 237 -25.80 34.48 -4.82
CA GLY A 237 -26.24 34.65 -6.22
C GLY A 237 -25.17 35.43 -6.99
N GLY A 238 -24.62 34.99 -8.13
CA GLY A 238 -25.28 34.32 -9.23
C GLY A 238 -25.92 35.38 -10.12
N THR A 239 -25.22 35.83 -11.17
CA THR A 239 -25.78 36.75 -12.18
C THR A 239 -25.19 36.44 -13.56
N GLY A 240 -26.03 35.95 -14.48
CA GLY A 240 -25.82 36.13 -15.92
C GLY A 240 -26.52 37.40 -16.43
N VAL A 241 -26.54 37.56 -17.77
CA VAL A 241 -27.39 38.40 -18.67
C VAL A 241 -26.51 39.16 -19.72
N PRO A 242 -26.89 39.43 -20.99
CA PRO A 242 -27.98 38.92 -21.86
C PRO A 242 -27.53 38.39 -23.25
N GLU A 243 -28.49 37.80 -23.96
CA GLU A 243 -28.50 37.26 -25.33
C GLU A 243 -28.59 38.36 -26.44
N GLN A 244 -27.76 38.26 -27.49
CA GLN A 244 -27.99 38.87 -28.81
C GLN A 244 -27.45 37.99 -29.94
N THR A 245 -28.30 37.74 -30.93
CA THR A 245 -28.18 36.80 -32.05
C THR A 245 -27.37 37.30 -33.26
N ARG A 246 -26.50 36.46 -33.88
CA ARG A 246 -26.44 36.16 -35.34
C ARG A 246 -25.21 35.31 -35.77
N GLY A 247 -25.48 34.14 -36.38
CA GLY A 247 -24.83 33.65 -37.63
C GLY A 247 -23.56 32.77 -37.53
N PRO A 248 -23.41 31.71 -38.36
CA PRO A 248 -22.55 30.56 -38.08
C PRO A 248 -21.14 30.66 -38.71
N GLY A 249 -20.15 30.08 -38.05
CA GLY A 249 -18.81 29.85 -38.59
C GLY A 249 -18.07 28.81 -37.76
N ASN A 250 -17.72 27.69 -38.39
CA ASN A 250 -16.88 26.63 -37.82
C ASN A 250 -15.52 27.21 -37.38
N ASP A 251 -14.99 26.73 -36.25
CA ASP A 251 -13.69 26.04 -36.17
C ASP A 251 -13.39 25.64 -34.71
N ALA A 252 -12.46 24.70 -34.56
CA ALA A 252 -12.19 23.87 -33.40
C ALA A 252 -11.70 24.60 -32.11
N SER A 253 -11.63 23.81 -31.02
CA SER A 253 -10.98 24.00 -29.72
C SER A 253 -11.65 24.94 -28.69
N ASP A 254 -12.24 24.34 -27.64
CA ASP A 254 -11.97 24.71 -26.23
C ASP A 254 -12.77 23.81 -25.27
N CYS A 255 -12.06 23.06 -24.41
CA CYS A 255 -12.61 22.49 -23.18
C CYS A 255 -11.72 22.94 -22.01
N SER A 256 -11.95 24.16 -21.55
CA SER A 256 -11.58 24.59 -20.20
C SER A 256 -12.84 24.95 -19.41
N GLY A 257 -12.97 24.39 -18.20
CA GLY A 257 -13.88 24.89 -17.17
C GLY A 257 -14.79 23.85 -16.49
N ALA A 258 -14.35 23.30 -15.36
CA ALA A 258 -15.21 22.98 -14.22
C ALA A 258 -14.36 22.82 -12.94
N GLY A 259 -14.25 23.89 -12.16
CA GLY A 259 -13.95 23.79 -10.73
C GLY A 259 -15.19 23.22 -10.03
N LEU A 260 -15.09 22.00 -9.51
CA LEU A 260 -16.09 21.34 -8.68
C LEU A 260 -15.37 20.51 -7.61
N ASP A 261 -15.75 20.73 -6.35
CA ASP A 261 -15.50 19.92 -5.15
C ASP A 261 -14.60 18.69 -5.31
N GLU A 262 -13.34 18.77 -4.84
CA GLU A 262 -12.38 17.66 -4.91
C GLU A 262 -12.76 16.42 -4.07
N SER A 263 -13.80 16.50 -3.23
CA SER A 263 -14.21 15.32 -2.44
C SER A 263 -14.97 14.30 -3.29
N LEU A 264 -14.70 13.01 -3.06
CA LEU A 264 -15.50 11.95 -3.65
C LEU A 264 -16.94 12.08 -3.13
N PRO A 265 -17.99 11.98 -3.98
CA PRO A 265 -19.37 12.03 -3.55
C PRO A 265 -19.62 11.09 -2.36
N MET A 266 -20.31 11.59 -1.34
CA MET A 266 -20.50 10.85 -0.07
C MET A 266 -21.06 9.43 -0.27
N PRO A 267 -22.04 9.17 -1.16
CA PRO A 267 -22.53 7.82 -1.41
C PRO A 267 -21.45 6.88 -1.95
N LEU A 268 -20.61 7.37 -2.87
CA LEU A 268 -19.53 6.59 -3.47
C LEU A 268 -18.41 6.32 -2.46
N ARG A 269 -18.09 7.30 -1.61
CA ARG A 269 -17.15 7.12 -0.49
C ARG A 269 -17.65 6.09 0.52
N GLN A 270 -18.92 6.19 0.93
CA GLN A 270 -19.53 5.21 1.84
C GLN A 270 -19.54 3.81 1.22
N ARG A 271 -19.81 3.71 -0.08
CA ARG A 271 -19.77 2.44 -0.81
C ARG A 271 -18.39 1.81 -0.78
N LEU A 272 -17.33 2.57 -1.06
CA LEU A 272 -15.95 2.08 -1.00
C LEU A 272 -15.54 1.65 0.42
N LEU A 273 -15.93 2.41 1.45
CA LEU A 273 -15.69 2.00 2.85
C LEU A 273 -16.45 0.74 3.23
N GLN A 274 -17.70 0.58 2.76
CA GLN A 274 -18.48 -0.63 2.96
C GLN A 274 -17.80 -1.83 2.29
N ILE A 275 -17.31 -1.67 1.05
CA ILE A 275 -16.51 -2.69 0.36
C ILE A 275 -15.31 -3.06 1.23
N PHE A 276 -14.50 -2.08 1.67
CA PHE A 276 -13.35 -2.36 2.53
C PHE A 276 -13.72 -3.19 3.75
N THR A 277 -14.79 -2.83 4.46
CA THR A 277 -15.25 -3.57 5.65
C THR A 277 -15.76 -4.97 5.32
N GLN A 278 -16.35 -5.20 4.16
CA GLN A 278 -16.94 -6.50 3.78
C GLN A 278 -15.94 -7.44 3.13
N THR A 279 -14.86 -6.89 2.54
CA THR A 279 -13.91 -7.66 1.73
C THR A 279 -12.54 -7.72 2.36
N HIS A 280 -11.95 -6.61 2.78
CA HIS A 280 -10.56 -6.56 3.22
C HIS A 280 -10.39 -6.57 4.73
N HIS A 281 -11.22 -5.84 5.46
CA HIS A 281 -11.15 -5.75 6.92
C HIS A 281 -11.45 -7.11 7.58
N MET A 282 -12.32 -7.91 6.97
CA MET A 282 -12.61 -9.30 7.37
C MET A 282 -11.51 -10.30 6.98
N LEU A 283 -10.43 -9.84 6.34
CA LEU A 283 -9.28 -10.64 5.97
C LEU A 283 -8.07 -10.27 6.82
N GLU A 284 -7.25 -11.29 7.05
CA GLU A 284 -6.01 -11.33 7.81
C GLU A 284 -5.13 -10.06 7.68
N LEU A 285 -5.10 -9.48 6.47
CA LEU A 285 -4.11 -8.49 6.07
C LEU A 285 -4.54 -7.05 6.35
N CYS A 286 -5.83 -6.79 6.60
CA CYS A 286 -6.36 -5.46 6.89
C CYS A 286 -7.21 -5.38 8.17
N ALA A 287 -7.44 -6.51 8.87
CA ALA A 287 -8.07 -6.54 10.20
C ALA A 287 -7.35 -5.70 11.27
N CYS A 288 -6.14 -5.22 10.97
CA CYS A 288 -5.40 -4.29 11.80
C CYS A 288 -5.90 -2.85 11.76
N VAL A 289 -6.63 -2.46 10.71
CA VAL A 289 -7.16 -1.10 10.54
C VAL A 289 -8.27 -0.87 11.57
N ASP A 290 -8.13 0.19 12.36
CA ASP A 290 -9.20 0.61 13.26
C ASP A 290 -10.22 1.43 12.46
N MET A 291 -11.36 0.82 12.14
CA MET A 291 -12.38 1.48 11.33
C MET A 291 -13.01 2.68 12.04
N ASP A 292 -12.95 2.79 13.36
CA ASP A 292 -13.45 3.99 14.07
C ASP A 292 -12.54 5.20 13.79
N LEU A 293 -11.24 4.99 13.51
CA LEU A 293 -10.32 6.04 13.05
C LEU A 293 -10.59 6.45 11.60
N VAL A 294 -11.21 5.58 10.79
CA VAL A 294 -11.51 5.81 9.37
C VAL A 294 -12.94 6.36 9.16
N GLN A 295 -13.89 5.95 10.02
CA GLN A 295 -15.32 6.25 9.95
C GLN A 295 -15.78 7.30 10.97
N GLY A 296 -15.00 7.59 12.01
CA GLY A 296 -15.28 8.66 12.96
C GLY A 296 -15.29 10.04 12.30
N THR A 297 -16.09 10.97 12.81
CA THR A 297 -16.22 12.34 12.27
C THR A 297 -14.94 13.18 12.43
N ALA A 298 -13.94 12.69 13.18
CA ALA A 298 -12.61 13.25 13.40
C ALA A 298 -11.64 13.00 12.21
N ALA A 299 -12.10 13.19 10.98
CA ALA A 299 -11.24 13.17 9.80
C ALA A 299 -11.41 14.46 8.99
N PRO A 300 -10.50 15.45 9.11
CA PRO A 300 -10.34 16.45 8.08
C PRO A 300 -8.98 16.20 7.44
N ASP A 301 -8.91 15.19 6.61
CA ASP A 301 -8.07 15.38 5.45
C ASP A 301 -8.80 14.73 4.30
N LYS A 302 -9.10 15.52 3.27
CA LYS A 302 -9.47 14.99 1.95
C LYS A 302 -8.35 14.05 1.40
N ASP A 303 -7.25 13.91 2.16
CA ASP A 303 -5.91 13.43 1.82
C ASP A 303 -5.30 12.49 2.89
N SER A 304 -6.06 11.90 3.83
CA SER A 304 -5.47 11.00 4.84
C SER A 304 -4.88 9.77 4.14
N PHE A 305 -3.57 9.56 4.25
CA PHE A 305 -2.85 8.48 3.57
C PHE A 305 -3.53 7.11 3.71
N LEU A 306 -3.99 6.78 4.92
CA LEU A 306 -4.73 5.53 5.16
C LEU A 306 -6.03 5.47 4.36
N LEU A 307 -6.81 6.56 4.33
CA LEU A 307 -8.04 6.62 3.55
C LEU A 307 -7.75 6.47 2.06
N GLN A 308 -6.72 7.12 1.53
CA GLN A 308 -6.34 6.99 0.12
C GLN A 308 -5.99 5.55 -0.24
N SER A 309 -5.20 4.87 0.61
CA SER A 309 -4.89 3.45 0.44
C SER A 309 -6.14 2.57 0.49
N ILE A 310 -7.07 2.83 1.41
CA ILE A 310 -8.34 2.10 1.55
C ILE A 310 -9.21 2.28 0.30
N LEU A 311 -9.37 3.53 -0.18
CA LEU A 311 -10.17 3.83 -1.36
C LEU A 311 -9.57 3.16 -2.61
N ALA A 312 -8.24 3.23 -2.77
CA ALA A 312 -7.53 2.57 -3.87
C ALA A 312 -7.75 1.05 -3.88
N LEU A 313 -7.59 0.40 -2.72
CA LEU A 313 -7.77 -1.04 -2.60
C LEU A 313 -9.23 -1.46 -2.82
N SER A 314 -10.19 -0.71 -2.28
CA SER A 314 -11.62 -1.01 -2.39
C SER A 314 -12.16 -0.80 -3.80
N ALA A 315 -11.58 0.14 -4.55
CA ALA A 315 -11.96 0.42 -5.94
C ALA A 315 -11.80 -0.79 -6.87
N LEU A 316 -10.98 -1.80 -6.50
CA LEU A 316 -10.85 -3.06 -7.24
C LEU A 316 -12.17 -3.84 -7.36
N TYR A 317 -13.12 -3.63 -6.44
CA TYR A 317 -14.40 -4.34 -6.38
C TYR A 317 -15.59 -3.49 -6.80
N LEU A 318 -15.34 -2.23 -7.15
CA LEU A 318 -16.37 -1.31 -7.57
C LEU A 318 -16.76 -1.60 -9.03
N THR A 319 -18.04 -1.59 -9.36
CA THR A 319 -18.46 -1.71 -10.76
C THR A 319 -18.21 -0.41 -11.53
N ASP A 320 -18.04 -0.49 -12.86
CA ASP A 320 -17.87 0.72 -13.69
C ASP A 320 -19.08 1.65 -13.64
N VAL A 321 -20.29 1.09 -13.47
CA VAL A 321 -21.53 1.87 -13.27
C VAL A 321 -21.49 2.65 -11.95
N GLU A 322 -21.03 2.02 -10.86
CA GLU A 322 -20.88 2.71 -9.58
C GLU A 322 -19.76 3.77 -9.64
N ALA A 323 -18.65 3.49 -10.32
CA ALA A 323 -17.53 4.42 -10.47
C ALA A 323 -17.92 5.68 -11.27
N THR A 324 -18.66 5.50 -12.36
CA THR A 324 -19.13 6.59 -13.24
C THR A 324 -20.25 7.44 -12.61
N SER A 325 -20.73 7.09 -11.41
CA SER A 325 -21.60 7.99 -10.62
C SER A 325 -20.91 9.30 -10.24
N ASP A 326 -19.57 9.31 -10.26
CA ASP A 326 -18.75 10.51 -10.29
C ASP A 326 -18.19 10.71 -11.71
N THR A 327 -18.58 11.81 -12.35
CA THR A 327 -18.26 12.09 -13.76
C THR A 327 -16.77 12.30 -14.03
N ARG A 328 -15.93 12.42 -12.98
CA ARG A 328 -14.47 12.51 -13.11
C ARG A 328 -13.82 11.18 -13.54
N PHE A 329 -14.50 10.06 -13.35
CA PHE A 329 -13.94 8.74 -13.59
C PHE A 329 -14.68 8.03 -14.72
N ALA A 330 -13.92 7.56 -15.73
CA ALA A 330 -14.47 6.82 -16.85
C ALA A 330 -14.88 5.38 -16.47
N ASN A 331 -14.21 4.81 -15.46
CA ASN A 331 -14.43 3.44 -14.98
C ASN A 331 -13.79 3.22 -13.60
N SER A 332 -14.06 2.07 -12.99
CA SER A 332 -13.50 1.64 -11.69
C SER A 332 -11.96 1.70 -11.64
N LYS A 333 -11.30 1.30 -12.75
CA LYS A 333 -9.84 1.30 -12.89
C LYS A 333 -9.25 2.71 -12.83
N SER A 334 -9.88 3.71 -13.47
CA SER A 334 -9.45 5.11 -13.41
C SER A 334 -9.56 5.69 -11.99
N LEU A 335 -10.64 5.35 -11.26
CA LEU A 335 -10.83 5.73 -9.86
C LEU A 335 -9.78 5.10 -8.94
N MET A 336 -9.50 3.81 -9.11
CA MET A 336 -8.44 3.10 -8.38
C MET A 336 -7.08 3.77 -8.60
N PHE A 337 -6.71 4.09 -9.84
CA PHE A 337 -5.43 4.73 -10.15
C PHE A 337 -5.28 6.11 -9.52
N PHE A 338 -6.34 6.92 -9.53
CA PHE A 338 -6.35 8.23 -8.91
C PHE A 338 -5.98 8.16 -7.42
N PHE A 339 -6.70 7.34 -6.65
CA PHE A 339 -6.45 7.20 -5.21
C PHE A 339 -5.12 6.51 -4.90
N ARG A 340 -4.71 5.56 -5.74
CA ARG A 340 -3.40 4.90 -5.63
C ARG A 340 -2.25 5.90 -5.81
N SER A 341 -2.33 6.79 -6.79
CA SER A 341 -1.28 7.82 -7.01
C SER A 341 -1.14 8.72 -5.80
N LYS A 342 -2.27 9.17 -5.26
CA LYS A 342 -2.30 10.02 -4.05
C LYS A 342 -1.71 9.31 -2.84
N ALA A 343 -2.03 8.03 -2.64
CA ALA A 343 -1.42 7.22 -1.57
C ALA A 343 0.11 7.05 -1.76
N GLN A 344 0.59 6.86 -3.00
CA GLN A 344 2.02 6.76 -3.31
C GLN A 344 2.77 8.07 -3.04
N GLU A 345 2.17 9.22 -3.32
CA GLU A 345 2.73 10.54 -3.00
C GLU A 345 2.88 10.73 -1.49
N LEU A 346 1.83 10.43 -0.73
CA LEU A 346 1.83 10.52 0.73
C LEU A 346 2.82 9.54 1.39
N SER A 347 3.01 8.36 0.80
CA SER A 347 4.03 7.41 1.27
C SER A 347 5.45 7.93 1.06
N ARG A 348 5.71 8.65 -0.05
CA ARG A 348 7.04 9.19 -0.38
C ARG A 348 7.41 10.33 0.57
N SER A 349 6.49 11.24 0.83
CA SER A 349 6.71 12.38 1.75
C SER A 349 7.04 11.98 3.19
N LEU A 350 6.77 10.74 3.60
CA LEU A 350 7.12 10.21 4.92
C LEU A 350 8.59 9.76 5.04
N SER A 351 9.28 9.55 3.92
CA SER A 351 10.63 8.97 3.89
C SER A 351 11.75 10.01 3.69
N ASP A 352 11.38 11.23 3.32
CA ASP A 352 12.34 12.29 3.01
C ASP A 352 12.68 13.10 4.29
N GLU A 353 13.96 13.09 4.72
CA GLU A 353 14.49 14.09 5.66
C GLU A 353 14.94 15.36 4.90
N PRO A 354 14.78 16.56 5.46
CA PRO A 354 15.34 17.77 4.88
C PRO A 354 16.88 17.73 4.99
N SER A 355 17.56 17.58 3.86
CA SER A 355 19.03 17.56 3.80
C SER A 355 19.60 18.98 3.98
N GLY A 356 20.37 19.20 5.05
CA GLY A 356 21.10 20.46 5.26
C GLY A 356 22.20 20.38 6.33
N LYS A 357 23.46 20.32 5.89
CA LYS A 357 24.69 20.28 6.70
C LYS A 357 24.95 21.63 7.42
N PHE A 358 25.24 21.59 8.72
CA PHE A 358 25.86 22.71 9.46
C PHE A 358 27.39 22.68 9.32
N PRO A 359 28.08 23.79 8.97
CA PRO A 359 29.51 23.93 9.21
C PRO A 359 29.78 24.58 10.58
N HIS A 360 30.54 23.86 11.41
CA HIS A 360 31.37 24.32 12.53
C HIS A 360 30.88 25.47 13.43
N ALA A 361 30.44 25.10 14.64
CA ALA A 361 30.70 25.88 15.85
C ALA A 361 31.01 24.91 17.02
N PRO A 362 32.15 25.06 17.73
CA PRO A 362 32.40 24.33 18.96
C PRO A 362 31.60 24.98 20.10
N ASP A 363 31.17 24.15 21.05
CA ASP A 363 30.60 24.54 22.34
C ASP A 363 29.20 25.19 22.34
N MET A 364 28.16 24.38 22.11
CA MET A 364 26.89 24.53 22.84
C MET A 364 26.05 23.25 22.72
N HIS A 365 25.66 22.67 23.85
CA HIS A 365 24.67 21.59 23.88
C HIS A 365 23.33 22.06 23.28
N PRO A 366 22.69 21.29 22.37
CA PRO A 366 21.46 21.74 21.73
C PRO A 366 20.22 21.45 22.59
N PRO A 367 19.28 22.39 22.75
CA PRO A 367 17.88 22.09 22.96
C PRO A 367 17.17 22.06 21.59
N TYR A 368 16.22 21.13 21.42
CA TYR A 368 15.24 20.95 20.32
C TYR A 368 15.47 19.79 19.33
N PRO A 369 14.47 18.89 19.17
CA PRO A 369 14.53 17.65 18.37
C PRO A 369 14.16 17.86 16.89
N SER A 370 14.65 16.97 16.03
CA SER A 370 14.55 17.01 14.57
C SER A 370 13.11 16.94 14.02
N LEU A 371 12.84 17.69 12.95
CA LEU A 371 11.57 17.74 12.23
C LEU A 371 11.41 16.54 11.28
N THR A 372 11.41 15.33 11.82
CA THR A 372 10.92 14.13 11.12
C THR A 372 9.45 13.93 11.51
N CYS A 373 8.55 13.64 10.56
CA CYS A 373 7.22 13.14 10.94
C CYS A 373 7.43 11.73 11.51
N PRO A 374 7.33 11.54 12.84
CA PRO A 374 7.67 10.26 13.43
C PRO A 374 6.70 9.19 12.90
N PRO A 375 7.16 7.95 12.69
CA PRO A 375 6.28 6.88 12.26
C PRO A 375 5.10 6.74 13.22
N THR A 376 3.89 6.58 12.68
CA THR A 376 2.68 6.32 13.46
C THR A 376 2.08 4.97 13.09
N VAL A 377 1.18 4.45 13.93
CA VAL A 377 0.43 3.22 13.63
C VAL A 377 -0.38 3.38 12.34
N VAL A 378 -0.97 4.56 12.13
CA VAL A 378 -1.79 4.88 10.96
C VAL A 378 -0.96 4.90 9.67
N THR A 379 0.24 5.50 9.69
CA THR A 379 1.14 5.51 8.51
C THR A 379 1.70 4.13 8.18
N ILE A 380 1.87 3.27 9.19
CA ILE A 380 2.22 1.85 9.00
C ILE A 380 1.05 1.14 8.31
N GLN A 381 -0.17 1.24 8.86
CA GLN A 381 -1.37 0.64 8.26
C GLN A 381 -1.60 1.11 6.82
N ALA A 382 -1.43 2.40 6.55
CA ALA A 382 -1.60 2.98 5.21
C ALA A 382 -0.63 2.38 4.19
N ASN A 383 0.64 2.19 4.56
CA ASN A 383 1.64 1.52 3.73
C ASN A 383 1.34 0.03 3.52
N LEU A 384 0.82 -0.66 4.54
CA LEU A 384 0.41 -2.07 4.42
C LEU A 384 -0.77 -2.23 3.44
N VAL A 385 -1.80 -1.37 3.57
CA VAL A 385 -2.97 -1.38 2.67
C VAL A 385 -2.55 -1.02 1.24
N LEU A 386 -1.69 0.00 1.07
CA LEU A 386 -1.14 0.36 -0.24
C LEU A 386 -0.31 -0.80 -0.82
N GLY A 387 0.60 -1.39 -0.05
CA GLY A 387 1.43 -2.51 -0.47
C GLY A 387 0.61 -3.72 -0.91
N LEU A 388 -0.51 -4.01 -0.23
CA LEU A 388 -1.45 -5.05 -0.66
C LEU A 388 -2.14 -4.68 -1.98
N CYS A 389 -2.57 -3.42 -2.15
CA CYS A 389 -3.13 -2.94 -3.42
C CYS A 389 -2.12 -3.08 -4.59
N GLU A 390 -0.86 -2.74 -4.36
CA GLU A 390 0.23 -2.91 -5.32
C GLU A 390 0.42 -4.40 -5.67
N LEU A 391 0.39 -5.29 -4.68
CA LEU A 391 0.52 -6.74 -4.89
C LEU A 391 -0.63 -7.30 -5.73
N LEU A 392 -1.87 -6.99 -5.38
CA LEU A 392 -3.06 -7.47 -6.10
C LEU A 392 -3.13 -6.96 -7.56
N THR A 393 -2.54 -5.79 -7.81
CA THR A 393 -2.45 -5.17 -9.14
C THR A 393 -1.17 -5.51 -9.90
N MET A 394 -0.36 -6.46 -9.40
CA MET A 394 0.88 -6.94 -10.03
C MET A 394 2.02 -5.90 -10.12
N ALA A 395 2.04 -4.89 -9.24
CA ALA A 395 3.17 -3.97 -9.08
C ALA A 395 4.10 -4.46 -7.96
N THR A 396 4.69 -5.64 -8.16
CA THR A 396 5.42 -6.43 -7.15
C THR A 396 6.60 -5.70 -6.49
N SER A 397 7.35 -4.88 -7.23
CA SER A 397 8.44 -4.07 -6.67
C SER A 397 7.94 -2.94 -5.78
N LYS A 398 6.83 -2.27 -6.14
CA LYS A 398 6.21 -1.23 -5.30
C LYS A 398 5.61 -1.85 -4.04
N ALA A 399 4.93 -2.99 -4.17
CA ALA A 399 4.42 -3.75 -3.04
C ALA A 399 5.52 -4.05 -2.01
N TRP A 400 6.66 -4.57 -2.48
CA TRP A 400 7.84 -4.84 -1.65
C TRP A 400 8.34 -3.60 -0.90
N LEU A 401 8.45 -2.46 -1.61
CA LEU A 401 8.96 -1.22 -1.03
C LEU A 401 8.02 -0.63 0.03
N HIS A 402 6.72 -0.56 -0.23
CA HIS A 402 5.75 -0.03 0.73
C HIS A 402 5.61 -0.92 1.98
N ILE A 403 5.57 -2.25 1.80
CA ILE A 403 5.57 -3.20 2.93
C ILE A 403 6.87 -3.07 3.74
N GLY A 404 8.02 -3.00 3.08
CA GLY A 404 9.32 -2.80 3.74
C GLY A 404 9.41 -1.47 4.50
N LEU A 405 8.81 -0.39 3.98
CA LEU A 405 8.70 0.89 4.68
C LEU A 405 7.84 0.76 5.95
N ALA A 406 6.68 0.11 5.86
CA ALA A 406 5.82 -0.17 7.01
C ALA A 406 6.56 -0.96 8.11
N ILE A 407 7.32 -1.98 7.73
CA ILE A 407 8.11 -2.81 8.65
C ILE A 407 9.15 -1.96 9.39
N ARG A 408 9.91 -1.14 8.66
CA ARG A 408 10.91 -0.24 9.26
C ARG A 408 10.27 0.77 10.21
N MET A 409 9.12 1.35 9.83
CA MET A 409 8.35 2.23 10.71
C MET A 409 7.88 1.50 12.00
N ALA A 410 7.40 0.27 11.89
CA ALA A 410 6.98 -0.54 13.04
C ALA A 410 8.15 -0.92 13.97
N GLN A 411 9.33 -1.17 13.39
CA GLN A 411 10.57 -1.42 14.13
C GLN A 411 11.05 -0.16 14.87
N THR A 412 10.97 1.02 14.26
CA THR A 412 11.23 2.31 14.92
C THR A 412 10.33 2.51 16.12
N LEU A 413 9.05 2.14 16.00
CA LEU A 413 8.07 2.17 17.10
C LEU A 413 8.19 1.00 18.09
N ARG A 414 9.18 0.11 17.91
CA ARG A 414 9.46 -1.08 18.74
C ARG A 414 8.22 -1.96 18.97
N MET A 415 7.37 -2.08 17.94
CA MET A 415 6.06 -2.73 18.06
C MET A 415 6.12 -4.23 18.32
N ARG A 416 7.30 -4.87 18.22
CA ARG A 416 7.51 -6.30 18.54
C ARG A 416 7.33 -6.69 20.01
N ARG A 417 7.13 -5.72 20.92
CA ARG A 417 6.79 -5.93 22.34
C ARG A 417 5.83 -4.85 22.86
N GLU A 418 5.08 -5.18 23.90
CA GLU A 418 4.14 -4.26 24.56
C GLU A 418 4.81 -3.50 25.71
N TYR A 419 5.54 -2.43 25.41
CA TYR A 419 6.22 -1.62 26.42
C TYR A 419 5.31 -0.61 27.13
N ASN A 420 4.31 -0.07 26.41
CA ASN A 420 3.54 1.08 26.88
C ASN A 420 2.23 0.66 27.55
N ARG A 421 2.26 0.56 28.88
CA ARG A 421 1.07 0.27 29.71
C ARG A 421 0.07 1.44 29.83
N ARG A 422 0.42 2.64 29.35
CA ARG A 422 -0.45 3.83 29.39
C ARG A 422 -1.45 3.88 28.24
N LEU A 423 -1.26 3.06 27.20
CA LEU A 423 -2.21 2.94 26.10
C LEU A 423 -3.47 2.21 26.58
N VAL A 424 -4.64 2.69 26.19
CA VAL A 424 -5.91 2.01 26.48
C VAL A 424 -5.96 0.63 25.79
N PRO A 425 -6.75 -0.34 26.29
CA PRO A 425 -6.77 -1.71 25.76
C PRO A 425 -6.92 -1.80 24.24
N ARG A 426 -7.85 -1.03 23.66
CA ARG A 426 -8.06 -0.96 22.21
C ARG A 426 -6.81 -0.52 21.44
N GLN A 427 -6.13 0.54 21.88
CA GLN A 427 -4.92 1.04 21.23
C GLN A 427 -3.76 0.01 21.28
N ARG A 428 -3.65 -0.76 22.37
CA ARG A 428 -2.68 -1.86 22.46
C ARG A 428 -3.00 -2.95 21.43
N GLU A 429 -4.28 -3.30 21.29
CA GLU A 429 -4.73 -4.30 20.31
C GLU A 429 -4.51 -3.83 18.86
N VAL A 430 -4.83 -2.58 18.52
CA VAL A 430 -4.57 -2.02 17.18
C VAL A 430 -3.08 -2.11 16.84
N ARG A 431 -2.19 -1.77 17.79
CA ARG A 431 -0.74 -1.92 17.61
C ARG A 431 -0.32 -3.37 17.39
N ARG A 432 -0.89 -4.31 18.15
CA ARG A 432 -0.63 -5.75 18.06
C ARG A 432 -1.04 -6.31 16.70
N ARG A 433 -2.28 -6.07 16.27
CA ARG A 433 -2.79 -6.47 14.95
C ARG A 433 -1.98 -5.84 13.81
N THR A 434 -1.58 -4.57 13.95
CA THR A 434 -0.75 -3.89 12.95
C THR A 434 0.61 -4.54 12.78
N PHE A 435 1.27 -4.93 13.88
CA PHE A 435 2.55 -5.63 13.78
C PHE A 435 2.38 -7.05 13.21
N TRP A 436 1.32 -7.78 13.56
CA TRP A 436 1.02 -9.07 12.93
C TRP A 436 0.74 -8.94 11.44
N ALA A 437 0.07 -7.86 11.00
CA ALA A 437 -0.11 -7.56 9.58
C ALA A 437 1.22 -7.28 8.88
N CYS A 438 2.17 -6.56 9.52
CA CYS A 438 3.54 -6.43 9.00
C CYS A 438 4.20 -7.80 8.78
N VAL A 439 4.09 -8.71 9.75
CA VAL A 439 4.64 -10.07 9.64
C VAL A 439 4.01 -10.82 8.48
N MET A 440 2.67 -10.87 8.43
CA MET A 440 1.98 -11.63 7.39
C MET A 440 2.25 -11.10 5.99
N LEU A 441 2.21 -9.78 5.80
CA LEU A 441 2.49 -9.17 4.50
C LEU A 441 3.96 -9.30 4.08
N ASP A 442 4.92 -9.24 5.01
CA ASP A 442 6.34 -9.54 4.74
C ASP A 442 6.52 -10.94 4.15
N ARG A 443 5.84 -11.95 4.72
CA ARG A 443 5.92 -13.34 4.23
C ARG A 443 5.21 -13.52 2.90
N LEU A 444 4.05 -12.91 2.77
CA LEU A 444 3.20 -13.06 1.59
C LEU A 444 3.88 -12.45 0.36
N VAL A 445 4.39 -11.21 0.48
CA VAL A 445 5.08 -10.56 -0.62
C VAL A 445 6.38 -11.29 -0.96
N ALA A 446 7.12 -11.77 0.05
CA ALA A 446 8.31 -12.62 -0.15
C ALA A 446 8.00 -13.88 -0.97
N TYR A 447 6.92 -14.58 -0.64
CA TYR A 447 6.47 -15.76 -1.39
C TYR A 447 6.06 -15.41 -2.82
N CYS A 448 5.21 -14.40 -3.00
CA CYS A 448 4.70 -14.03 -4.32
C CYS A 448 5.77 -13.43 -5.25
N THR A 449 6.87 -12.91 -4.71
CA THR A 449 7.93 -12.28 -5.51
C THR A 449 9.28 -13.00 -5.42
N HIS A 450 9.34 -14.21 -4.86
CA HIS A 450 10.59 -14.97 -4.67
C HIS A 450 11.73 -14.19 -3.98
N ARG A 451 11.41 -13.41 -2.96
CA ARG A 451 12.37 -12.60 -2.19
C ARG A 451 12.48 -13.09 -0.75
N THR A 452 13.56 -12.73 -0.07
CA THR A 452 13.81 -13.17 1.32
C THR A 452 13.01 -12.35 2.34
N GLN A 453 12.35 -13.04 3.27
CA GLN A 453 11.64 -12.46 4.42
C GLN A 453 12.53 -11.55 5.29
N THR A 454 11.98 -10.43 5.78
CA THR A 454 12.78 -9.41 6.51
C THR A 454 12.65 -9.47 8.03
N ILE A 455 11.52 -9.98 8.57
CA ILE A 455 11.30 -10.04 10.02
C ILE A 455 11.79 -11.39 10.59
N ASP A 456 12.60 -11.37 11.64
CA ASP A 456 12.94 -12.57 12.40
C ASP A 456 11.86 -12.89 13.45
N LEU A 457 11.25 -14.07 13.34
CA LEU A 457 10.18 -14.52 14.25
C LEU A 457 10.66 -14.72 15.69
N SER A 458 11.94 -15.09 15.88
CA SER A 458 12.50 -15.37 17.21
C SER A 458 12.57 -14.14 18.12
N LEU A 459 12.53 -12.94 17.51
CA LEU A 459 12.65 -11.66 18.22
C LEU A 459 11.30 -11.10 18.69
N ILE A 460 10.18 -11.73 18.30
CA ILE A 460 8.83 -11.26 18.59
C ILE A 460 8.42 -11.70 20.01
N GLN A 461 8.00 -10.75 20.83
CA GLN A 461 7.46 -10.99 22.18
C GLN A 461 6.12 -10.27 22.31
N LEU A 462 5.13 -10.76 21.56
CA LEU A 462 3.76 -10.25 21.53
C LEU A 462 2.76 -11.37 21.78
N HIS A 463 1.63 -10.98 22.35
CA HIS A 463 0.42 -11.79 22.31
C HIS A 463 -0.11 -11.88 20.88
N LEU A 464 -0.83 -12.96 20.58
CA LEU A 464 -1.66 -13.07 19.38
C LEU A 464 -2.89 -12.14 19.53
N PRO A 465 -3.59 -11.84 18.42
CA PRO A 465 -4.80 -11.00 18.47
C PRO A 465 -5.83 -11.51 19.46
N CYS A 466 -6.55 -10.59 20.11
CA CYS A 466 -7.67 -10.96 20.99
C CYS A 466 -8.93 -11.26 20.18
N SER A 467 -9.97 -11.75 20.86
CA SER A 467 -11.27 -12.00 20.22
C SER A 467 -11.87 -10.74 19.61
N GLU A 468 -12.60 -10.87 18.49
CA GLU A 468 -13.30 -9.74 17.86
C GLU A 468 -14.26 -9.03 18.83
N VAL A 469 -14.90 -9.78 19.72
CA VAL A 469 -15.78 -9.24 20.77
C VAL A 469 -14.99 -8.35 21.73
N ALA A 470 -13.86 -8.81 22.24
CA ALA A 470 -13.02 -8.03 23.15
C ALA A 470 -12.47 -6.77 22.45
N PHE A 471 -12.09 -6.88 21.18
CA PHE A 471 -11.62 -5.75 20.39
C PHE A 471 -12.72 -4.70 20.17
N ALA A 472 -13.92 -5.13 19.73
CA ALA A 472 -15.04 -4.24 19.44
C ALA A 472 -15.51 -3.43 20.65
N PHE A 473 -15.57 -4.06 21.83
CA PHE A 473 -15.97 -3.38 23.08
C PHE A 473 -14.81 -2.76 23.86
N GLY A 474 -13.57 -2.87 23.36
CA GLY A 474 -12.39 -2.31 24.02
C GLY A 474 -12.07 -2.94 25.38
N HIS A 475 -12.47 -4.19 25.60
CA HIS A 475 -12.23 -4.90 26.86
C HIS A 475 -10.74 -5.19 27.07
N GLU A 476 -10.28 -5.16 28.33
CA GLU A 476 -8.92 -5.56 28.69
C GLU A 476 -8.78 -7.08 28.72
N SER A 477 -8.64 -7.67 27.53
CA SER A 477 -8.37 -9.09 27.34
C SER A 477 -7.29 -9.26 26.26
N PRO A 478 -6.01 -9.40 26.63
CA PRO A 478 -4.98 -9.74 25.65
C PRO A 478 -5.27 -11.13 25.07
N GLY A 479 -4.96 -11.32 23.79
CA GLY A 479 -5.01 -12.65 23.19
C GLY A 479 -3.94 -13.57 23.80
N PRO A 480 -3.98 -14.88 23.50
CA PRO A 480 -2.99 -15.82 24.01
C PRO A 480 -1.60 -15.54 23.42
N THR A 481 -0.55 -15.89 24.14
CA THR A 481 0.80 -15.95 23.57
C THR A 481 0.92 -17.14 22.61
N ILE A 482 1.98 -17.14 21.79
CA ILE A 482 2.29 -18.28 20.90
C ILE A 482 2.44 -19.59 21.69
N SER A 483 3.03 -19.55 22.88
CA SER A 483 3.22 -20.74 23.72
C SER A 483 1.90 -21.20 24.34
N GLU A 484 1.14 -20.28 24.93
CA GLU A 484 -0.14 -20.60 25.57
C GLU A 484 -1.14 -21.24 24.58
N LEU A 485 -1.15 -20.77 23.34
CA LEU A 485 -1.99 -21.36 22.30
C LEU A 485 -1.48 -22.73 21.84
N ALA A 486 -0.16 -22.96 21.86
CA ALA A 486 0.44 -24.24 21.50
C ALA A 486 0.21 -25.33 22.56
N ASP A 487 0.21 -24.95 23.84
CA ASP A 487 0.04 -25.86 24.98
C ASP A 487 -1.44 -26.25 25.22
N GLY A 488 -2.36 -25.78 24.37
CA GLY A 488 -3.78 -26.16 24.41
C GLY A 488 -4.52 -25.62 25.63
N ALA A 489 -4.15 -24.42 26.14
CA ALA A 489 -4.75 -23.82 27.33
C ALA A 489 -6.29 -23.81 27.25
N SER A 490 -6.91 -24.68 28.05
CA SER A 490 -8.29 -25.16 27.92
C SER A 490 -9.39 -24.19 28.36
N ASP A 491 -9.04 -22.96 28.74
CA ASP A 491 -9.99 -21.97 29.29
C ASP A 491 -10.42 -20.89 28.28
N MET A 492 -9.83 -20.87 27.07
CA MET A 492 -10.16 -19.87 26.05
C MET A 492 -11.17 -20.42 25.05
N ALA A 493 -12.30 -19.72 24.89
CA ALA A 493 -13.34 -20.06 23.91
C ALA A 493 -12.79 -19.91 22.48
N ALA A 494 -12.34 -21.02 21.88
CA ALA A 494 -11.60 -21.06 20.61
C ALA A 494 -12.39 -20.47 19.43
N ASP A 495 -13.72 -20.57 19.45
CA ASP A 495 -14.66 -19.93 18.52
C ASP A 495 -14.57 -18.40 18.53
N ARG A 496 -14.01 -17.80 19.58
CA ARG A 496 -13.91 -16.34 19.70
C ARG A 496 -12.58 -15.79 19.21
N ILE A 497 -11.57 -16.63 18.94
CA ILE A 497 -10.19 -16.21 18.65
C ILE A 497 -9.64 -16.80 17.33
N ALA A 498 -10.49 -16.99 16.31
CA ALA A 498 -10.09 -17.57 15.02
C ALA A 498 -8.89 -16.85 14.36
N LEU A 499 -8.79 -15.51 14.48
CA LEU A 499 -7.65 -14.74 13.98
C LEU A 499 -6.32 -15.13 14.67
N ALA A 500 -6.34 -15.46 15.97
CA ALA A 500 -5.14 -15.93 16.67
C ALA A 500 -4.65 -17.29 16.14
N TYR A 501 -5.58 -18.22 15.90
CA TYR A 501 -5.29 -19.52 15.28
C TYR A 501 -4.77 -19.36 13.85
N PHE A 502 -5.36 -18.45 13.07
CA PHE A 502 -4.84 -18.15 11.74
C PHE A 502 -3.42 -17.63 11.80
N VAL A 503 -3.16 -16.57 12.59
CA VAL A 503 -1.81 -15.98 12.71
C VAL A 503 -0.82 -17.05 13.13
N ARG A 504 -1.15 -17.89 14.11
CA ARG A 504 -0.28 -19.00 14.55
C ARG A 504 0.03 -19.98 13.41
N THR A 505 -0.99 -20.37 12.66
CA THR A 505 -0.83 -21.26 11.49
C THR A 505 0.06 -20.63 10.43
N PHE A 506 -0.17 -19.35 10.14
CA PHE A 506 0.63 -18.61 9.17
C PHE A 506 2.12 -18.55 9.57
N LEU A 507 2.42 -18.41 10.86
CA LEU A 507 3.79 -18.47 11.39
C LEU A 507 4.45 -19.84 11.26
N LEU A 508 3.67 -20.93 11.28
CA LEU A 508 4.17 -22.28 11.04
C LEU A 508 4.35 -22.57 9.54
N TRP A 509 3.51 -21.97 8.70
CA TRP A 509 3.57 -22.10 7.25
C TRP A 509 4.77 -21.34 6.65
N SER A 510 5.02 -20.11 7.11
CA SER A 510 5.98 -19.20 6.46
C SER A 510 7.44 -19.68 6.38
N PRO A 511 7.99 -20.46 7.35
CA PRO A 511 9.35 -21.01 7.22
C PRO A 511 9.46 -22.05 6.11
N VAL A 512 8.42 -22.89 5.92
CA VAL A 512 8.38 -23.86 4.81
C VAL A 512 8.29 -23.13 3.47
N ALA A 513 7.43 -22.10 3.40
CA ALA A 513 7.34 -21.22 2.24
C ALA A 513 8.68 -20.52 1.95
N GLN A 514 9.45 -20.14 2.98
CA GLN A 514 10.77 -19.53 2.81
C GLN A 514 11.80 -20.50 2.22
N ILE A 515 11.83 -21.75 2.70
CA ILE A 515 12.70 -22.80 2.15
C ILE A 515 12.42 -23.00 0.66
N TYR A 516 11.13 -23.04 0.30
CA TYR A 516 10.70 -23.09 -1.09
C TYR A 516 11.20 -21.86 -1.86
N VAL A 517 11.05 -20.63 -1.34
CA VAL A 517 11.49 -19.40 -2.01
C VAL A 517 13.02 -19.34 -2.22
N ASP A 518 13.81 -19.69 -1.20
CA ASP A 518 15.28 -19.62 -1.18
C ASP A 518 15.99 -20.67 -2.06
N GLY A 519 15.26 -21.28 -2.99
CA GLY A 519 15.81 -22.20 -3.99
C GLY A 519 15.56 -23.68 -3.70
N GLY A 520 15.06 -24.02 -2.51
CA GLY A 520 14.61 -25.38 -2.17
C GLY A 520 15.60 -26.47 -2.59
N ARG A 521 15.16 -27.41 -3.45
CA ARG A 521 16.00 -28.48 -4.04
C ARG A 521 17.30 -27.96 -4.69
N GLY A 522 17.27 -26.79 -5.33
CA GLY A 522 18.42 -26.22 -6.06
C GLY A 522 19.51 -25.63 -5.16
N SER A 523 19.15 -24.97 -4.05
CA SER A 523 20.14 -24.41 -3.11
C SER A 523 20.83 -25.49 -2.26
N GLN A 524 20.16 -26.62 -2.03
CA GLN A 524 20.77 -27.79 -1.41
C GLN A 524 21.84 -28.46 -2.29
N GLN A 525 21.76 -28.29 -3.62
CA GLN A 525 22.69 -28.85 -4.59
C GLN A 525 23.92 -27.96 -4.82
N SER A 526 23.79 -26.63 -4.64
CA SER A 526 24.85 -25.66 -4.95
C SER A 526 25.88 -25.45 -3.82
N GLY A 527 25.92 -26.32 -2.79
CA GLY A 527 26.83 -26.19 -1.65
C GLY A 527 26.60 -24.96 -0.77
N GLN A 528 25.46 -24.26 -0.93
CA GLN A 528 25.07 -23.16 -0.07
C GLN A 528 24.78 -23.63 1.36
N ARG A 529 24.82 -22.69 2.32
CA ARG A 529 24.59 -22.99 3.74
C ARG A 529 23.17 -23.57 3.89
N LYS A 530 23.08 -24.86 4.22
CA LYS A 530 21.82 -25.53 4.53
C LYS A 530 21.07 -24.74 5.63
N PRO A 531 19.75 -24.59 5.53
CA PRO A 531 18.97 -23.99 6.60
C PRO A 531 19.21 -24.76 7.90
N VAL A 532 19.25 -24.04 9.02
CA VAL A 532 19.53 -24.60 10.36
C VAL A 532 18.47 -25.63 10.77
N VAL A 533 17.25 -25.47 10.25
CA VAL A 533 16.08 -26.33 10.46
C VAL A 533 15.57 -26.77 9.09
N GLY A 534 15.36 -28.07 8.90
CA GLY A 534 14.84 -28.64 7.65
C GLY A 534 13.31 -28.52 7.50
N SER A 535 12.78 -28.71 6.30
CA SER A 535 11.32 -28.67 6.06
C SER A 535 10.55 -29.71 6.89
N ALA A 536 11.12 -30.89 7.10
CA ALA A 536 10.51 -31.98 7.87
C ALA A 536 10.20 -31.60 9.33
N GLU A 537 11.02 -30.77 9.97
CA GLU A 537 10.76 -30.31 11.34
C GLU A 537 9.56 -29.36 11.40
N TYR A 538 9.42 -28.48 10.40
CA TYR A 538 8.28 -27.58 10.30
C TYR A 538 6.99 -28.31 9.89
N GLU A 539 7.08 -29.32 9.03
CA GLU A 539 5.96 -30.21 8.70
C GLU A 539 5.47 -30.98 9.93
N ALA A 540 6.39 -31.53 10.73
CA ALA A 540 6.06 -32.17 11.99
C ALA A 540 5.38 -31.19 12.97
N ALA A 541 5.89 -29.96 13.07
CA ALA A 541 5.29 -28.92 13.90
C ALA A 541 3.88 -28.53 13.41
N MET A 542 3.67 -28.44 12.09
CA MET A 542 2.36 -28.17 11.50
C MET A 542 1.37 -29.32 11.73
N SER A 543 1.83 -30.58 11.61
CA SER A 543 0.98 -31.75 11.92
C SER A 543 0.59 -31.76 13.39
N ALA A 544 1.55 -31.58 14.30
CA ALA A 544 1.27 -31.51 15.73
C ALA A 544 0.29 -30.38 16.07
N TRP A 545 0.41 -29.23 15.40
CA TRP A 545 -0.52 -28.11 15.53
C TRP A 545 -1.92 -28.45 15.03
N ARG A 546 -2.05 -29.09 13.86
CA ARG A 546 -3.34 -29.55 13.32
C ARG A 546 -4.02 -30.51 14.30
N ASP A 547 -3.24 -31.42 14.88
CA ASP A 547 -3.74 -32.46 15.76
C ASP A 547 -4.10 -31.91 17.16
N SER A 548 -3.53 -30.77 17.56
CA SER A 548 -3.86 -30.08 18.82
C SER A 548 -5.05 -29.12 18.71
N LEU A 549 -5.64 -28.94 17.52
CA LEU A 549 -6.77 -28.02 17.34
C LEU A 549 -8.00 -28.48 18.15
N PRO A 550 -8.65 -27.55 18.89
CA PRO A 550 -9.90 -27.86 19.59
C PRO A 550 -11.03 -28.18 18.61
N SER A 551 -12.09 -28.81 19.11
CA SER A 551 -13.18 -29.34 18.30
C SER A 551 -13.85 -28.30 17.38
N GLU A 552 -13.90 -27.05 17.82
CA GLU A 552 -14.46 -25.88 17.14
C GLU A 552 -13.58 -25.38 15.99
N MET A 553 -12.27 -25.66 16.05
CA MET A 553 -11.26 -25.25 15.06
C MET A 553 -10.88 -26.37 14.09
N GLN A 554 -11.38 -27.59 14.28
CA GLN A 554 -11.16 -28.71 13.34
C GLN A 554 -11.89 -28.50 12.01
N TRP A 555 -11.30 -28.94 10.90
CA TRP A 555 -11.92 -28.85 9.59
C TRP A 555 -13.16 -29.73 9.50
N SER A 556 -14.34 -29.13 9.34
CA SER A 556 -15.59 -29.84 9.07
C SER A 556 -16.62 -28.91 8.45
N LEU A 557 -17.60 -29.47 7.73
CA LEU A 557 -18.73 -28.69 7.18
C LEU A 557 -19.52 -27.98 8.27
N ARG A 558 -19.65 -28.60 9.45
CA ARG A 558 -20.32 -28.02 10.62
C ARG A 558 -19.59 -26.77 11.10
N ASN A 559 -18.28 -26.88 11.33
CA ASN A 559 -17.47 -25.76 11.82
C ASN A 559 -17.37 -24.66 10.77
N LEU A 560 -17.21 -25.01 9.50
CA LEU A 560 -17.19 -24.04 8.40
C LEU A 560 -18.49 -23.21 8.35
N ARG A 561 -19.66 -23.84 8.52
CA ARG A 561 -20.96 -23.14 8.61
C ARG A 561 -21.08 -22.27 9.87
N ALA A 562 -20.57 -22.75 11.00
CA ALA A 562 -20.55 -22.00 12.26
C ALA A 562 -19.68 -20.74 12.13
N HIS A 563 -18.43 -20.88 11.68
CA HIS A 563 -17.50 -19.76 11.44
C HIS A 563 -18.04 -18.79 10.40
N ARG A 564 -18.76 -19.26 9.38
CA ARG A 564 -19.48 -18.37 8.45
C ARG A 564 -20.55 -17.53 9.15
N SER A 565 -21.35 -18.15 10.03
CA SER A 565 -22.40 -17.44 10.78
C SER A 565 -21.82 -16.43 11.77
N LEU A 566 -20.58 -16.64 12.21
CA LEU A 566 -19.82 -15.73 13.07
C LEU A 566 -19.00 -14.67 12.30
N GLY A 567 -19.02 -14.68 10.97
CA GLY A 567 -18.21 -13.77 10.14
C GLY A 567 -16.70 -14.11 10.11
N GLN A 568 -16.29 -15.30 10.55
CA GLN A 568 -14.88 -15.71 10.67
C GLN A 568 -14.46 -16.77 9.63
N MET A 569 -15.31 -17.05 8.64
CA MET A 569 -15.07 -18.11 7.65
C MET A 569 -13.77 -17.93 6.87
N SER A 570 -13.39 -16.69 6.54
CA SER A 570 -12.13 -16.38 5.86
C SER A 570 -10.92 -16.91 6.62
N HIS A 571 -10.75 -16.47 7.88
CA HIS A 571 -9.70 -16.90 8.79
C HIS A 571 -9.66 -18.43 8.93
N PHE A 572 -10.82 -19.04 9.16
CA PHE A 572 -10.91 -20.49 9.32
C PHE A 572 -10.53 -21.26 8.03
N ALA A 573 -11.07 -20.85 6.88
CA ALA A 573 -10.81 -21.52 5.61
C ALA A 573 -9.36 -21.33 5.15
N SER A 574 -8.84 -20.10 5.19
CA SER A 574 -7.45 -19.80 4.84
C SER A 574 -6.46 -20.50 5.78
N MET A 575 -6.77 -20.59 7.07
CA MET A 575 -5.96 -21.38 8.02
C MET A 575 -5.81 -22.83 7.56
N HIS A 576 -6.92 -23.51 7.30
CA HIS A 576 -6.87 -24.92 6.90
C HIS A 576 -6.24 -25.14 5.52
N LEU A 577 -6.45 -24.20 4.58
CA LEU A 577 -5.77 -24.25 3.28
C LEU A 577 -4.25 -24.13 3.43
N LEU A 578 -3.75 -23.30 4.35
CA LEU A 578 -2.32 -23.19 4.64
C LEU A 578 -1.76 -24.42 5.37
N ILE A 579 -2.52 -25.00 6.32
CA ILE A 579 -2.16 -26.29 6.95
C ILE A 579 -1.99 -27.35 5.86
N GLN A 580 -2.94 -27.42 4.93
CA GLN A 580 -2.87 -28.37 3.83
C GLN A 580 -1.72 -28.07 2.88
N HIS A 581 -1.44 -26.79 2.60
CA HIS A 581 -0.33 -26.38 1.74
C HIS A 581 1.02 -26.83 2.28
N THR A 582 1.27 -26.60 3.57
CA THR A 582 2.52 -27.02 4.23
C THR A 582 2.77 -28.51 4.11
N ALA A 583 1.71 -29.33 4.13
CA ALA A 583 1.84 -30.79 4.04
C ALA A 583 2.44 -31.29 2.73
N PHE A 584 2.33 -30.53 1.62
CA PHE A 584 2.84 -30.98 0.32
C PHE A 584 3.80 -30.01 -0.38
N LEU A 585 3.90 -28.75 0.06
CA LEU A 585 4.76 -27.75 -0.57
C LEU A 585 6.23 -28.20 -0.65
N SER A 586 6.77 -28.78 0.42
CA SER A 586 8.16 -29.24 0.44
C SER A 586 8.42 -30.43 -0.48
N HIS A 587 7.40 -31.22 -0.76
CA HIS A 587 7.48 -32.42 -1.59
C HIS A 587 7.28 -32.09 -3.07
N HIS A 588 6.58 -30.99 -3.37
CA HIS A 588 6.25 -30.54 -4.73
C HIS A 588 7.50 -30.40 -5.62
N GLU A 589 8.62 -29.91 -5.08
CA GLU A 589 9.88 -29.72 -5.82
C GLU A 589 10.59 -31.03 -6.21
N TYR A 590 10.19 -32.15 -5.60
CA TYR A 590 10.81 -33.46 -5.78
C TYR A 590 9.97 -34.39 -6.65
N LEU A 591 8.89 -33.90 -7.27
CA LEU A 591 8.13 -34.67 -8.25
C LEU A 591 9.03 -35.07 -9.44
N PRO A 592 9.05 -36.34 -9.88
CA PRO A 592 9.99 -36.81 -10.90
C PRO A 592 9.56 -36.41 -12.33
N HIS A 593 10.52 -36.11 -13.21
CA HIS A 593 10.28 -35.77 -14.62
C HIS A 593 11.08 -36.65 -15.59
N ALA A 594 10.53 -36.90 -16.78
CA ALA A 594 11.16 -37.70 -17.82
C ALA A 594 12.52 -37.14 -18.28
N GLY A 595 13.50 -38.02 -18.47
CA GLY A 595 14.80 -37.65 -19.03
C GLY A 595 15.75 -36.92 -18.08
N GLU A 596 15.37 -36.72 -16.81
CA GLU A 596 16.30 -36.41 -15.74
C GLU A 596 17.06 -37.70 -15.38
N GLY A 597 17.98 -38.09 -16.26
CA GLY A 597 18.89 -39.22 -16.03
C GLY A 597 19.75 -38.98 -14.81
N ARG A 598 20.06 -40.06 -14.07
CA ARG A 598 21.08 -40.11 -13.02
C ARG A 598 22.47 -39.93 -13.64
N ASP A 599 22.75 -38.79 -14.25
CA ASP A 599 24.09 -38.48 -14.72
C ASP A 599 24.96 -38.25 -13.48
N ALA A 600 25.88 -39.19 -13.25
CA ALA A 600 26.77 -39.29 -12.10
C ALA A 600 27.74 -38.10 -11.94
N ASN A 601 27.64 -37.07 -12.78
CA ASN A 601 28.45 -35.85 -12.75
C ASN A 601 27.68 -34.58 -12.36
N THR A 602 26.37 -34.63 -12.18
CA THR A 602 25.57 -33.44 -11.82
C THR A 602 25.21 -33.48 -10.34
N PHE A 603 26.13 -33.05 -9.47
CA PHE A 603 25.94 -32.62 -8.05
C PHE A 603 24.90 -33.37 -7.17
N ALA A 604 24.58 -34.62 -7.50
CA ALA A 604 23.60 -35.44 -6.80
C ALA A 604 24.32 -36.28 -5.74
N VAL A 605 24.53 -35.68 -4.56
CA VAL A 605 24.74 -36.47 -3.35
C VAL A 605 23.42 -36.53 -2.59
N ALA A 606 22.92 -37.77 -2.49
CA ALA A 606 21.77 -38.26 -1.73
C ALA A 606 20.39 -38.13 -2.40
N ILE A 607 19.98 -39.18 -3.13
CA ILE A 607 18.89 -40.12 -2.76
C ILE A 607 18.84 -41.26 -3.81
N PRO A 608 18.88 -42.55 -3.40
CA PRO A 608 18.05 -43.59 -4.06
C PRO A 608 17.32 -44.48 -3.02
N PRO A 609 16.28 -45.27 -3.35
CA PRO A 609 15.61 -45.52 -4.65
C PRO A 609 14.07 -45.24 -4.62
N SER A 610 13.40 -45.45 -5.76
CA SER A 610 11.95 -45.43 -6.11
C SER A 610 10.85 -45.28 -5.03
N ASP A 611 11.04 -45.79 -3.81
CA ASP A 611 10.08 -45.68 -2.71
C ASP A 611 9.94 -44.23 -2.19
N SER A 612 11.03 -43.44 -2.22
CA SER A 612 10.99 -42.01 -1.87
C SER A 612 10.12 -41.22 -2.86
N ASP A 613 10.19 -41.58 -4.14
CA ASP A 613 9.39 -40.94 -5.19
C ASP A 613 7.91 -41.31 -5.02
N ALA A 614 7.62 -42.57 -4.69
CA ALA A 614 6.24 -43.03 -4.50
C ALA A 614 5.57 -42.32 -3.31
N VAL A 615 6.30 -42.16 -2.21
CA VAL A 615 5.84 -41.41 -1.03
C VAL A 615 5.63 -39.94 -1.38
N THR A 616 6.59 -39.32 -2.07
CA THR A 616 6.50 -37.91 -2.51
C THR A 616 5.28 -37.67 -3.41
N ILE A 617 5.09 -38.53 -4.42
CA ILE A 617 3.95 -38.48 -5.34
C ILE A 617 2.64 -38.60 -4.56
N SER A 618 2.54 -39.58 -3.66
CA SER A 618 1.33 -39.79 -2.86
C SER A 618 1.00 -38.60 -1.98
N ILE A 619 1.98 -38.02 -1.29
CA ILE A 619 1.77 -36.85 -0.42
C ILE A 619 1.31 -35.65 -1.24
N CYS A 620 1.95 -35.39 -2.39
CA CYS A 620 1.59 -34.31 -3.29
C CYS A 620 0.16 -34.45 -3.82
N ILE A 621 -0.19 -35.61 -4.37
CA ILE A 621 -1.51 -35.84 -4.97
C ILE A 621 -2.61 -35.76 -3.91
N GLU A 622 -2.43 -36.41 -2.76
CA GLU A 622 -3.39 -36.35 -1.66
C GLU A 622 -3.57 -34.90 -1.20
N GLY A 623 -2.47 -34.16 -1.05
CA GLY A 623 -2.53 -32.76 -0.63
C GLY A 623 -3.25 -31.85 -1.63
N ALA A 624 -2.97 -32.02 -2.93
CA ALA A 624 -3.63 -31.27 -3.99
C ALA A 624 -5.13 -31.59 -4.09
N ASN A 625 -5.50 -32.87 -4.01
CA ASN A 625 -6.89 -33.31 -4.00
C ASN A 625 -7.64 -32.76 -2.78
N GLN A 626 -6.99 -32.73 -1.61
CA GLN A 626 -7.59 -32.19 -0.40
C GLN A 626 -7.85 -30.68 -0.52
N VAL A 627 -6.95 -29.91 -1.13
CA VAL A 627 -7.20 -28.48 -1.45
C VAL A 627 -8.46 -28.32 -2.31
N VAL A 628 -8.60 -29.13 -3.37
CA VAL A 628 -9.78 -29.10 -4.25
C VAL A 628 -11.06 -29.48 -3.50
N ALA A 629 -11.01 -30.54 -2.68
CA ALA A 629 -12.13 -30.98 -1.87
C ALA A 629 -12.58 -29.90 -0.87
N MET A 630 -11.63 -29.22 -0.24
CA MET A 630 -11.91 -28.11 0.67
C MET A 630 -12.57 -26.94 -0.05
N LEU A 631 -12.07 -26.56 -1.23
CA LEU A 631 -12.67 -25.50 -2.05
C LEU A 631 -14.09 -25.84 -2.49
N ARG A 632 -14.36 -27.08 -2.91
CA ARG A 632 -15.71 -27.56 -3.24
C ARG A 632 -16.65 -27.50 -2.03
N LEU A 633 -16.15 -27.80 -0.83
CA LEU A 633 -16.94 -27.69 0.40
C LEU A 633 -17.29 -26.24 0.71
N ILE A 634 -16.33 -25.32 0.55
CA ILE A 634 -16.56 -23.87 0.68
C ILE A 634 -17.59 -23.40 -0.35
N ASP A 635 -17.45 -23.83 -1.60
CA ASP A 635 -18.39 -23.48 -2.68
C ASP A 635 -19.82 -23.96 -2.38
N SER A 636 -19.96 -25.16 -1.81
CA SER A 636 -21.27 -25.74 -1.44
C SER A 636 -22.09 -24.90 -0.45
N ILE A 637 -21.42 -24.07 0.36
CA ILE A 637 -22.10 -23.17 1.31
C ILE A 637 -22.10 -21.72 0.83
N THR A 638 -21.20 -21.33 -0.06
CA THR A 638 -21.11 -19.95 -0.57
C THR A 638 -21.88 -19.73 -1.87
N ALA A 639 -22.40 -20.80 -2.49
CA ALA A 639 -23.25 -20.80 -3.69
C ALA A 639 -22.56 -20.17 -4.92
N GLY A 640 -21.36 -20.65 -5.27
CA GLY A 640 -20.54 -20.01 -6.29
C GLY A 640 -19.86 -18.78 -5.69
N LEU A 641 -18.82 -19.02 -4.89
CA LEU A 641 -17.95 -18.04 -4.22
C LEU A 641 -18.28 -16.56 -4.49
N CYS A 642 -18.74 -15.82 -3.49
CA CYS A 642 -18.56 -14.37 -3.50
C CYS A 642 -17.05 -14.12 -3.39
N TYR A 643 -16.41 -13.77 -4.51
CA TYR A 643 -14.95 -13.68 -4.74
C TYR A 643 -14.16 -12.80 -3.76
N THR A 644 -14.85 -12.19 -2.81
CA THR A 644 -14.32 -11.26 -1.83
C THR A 644 -14.05 -11.89 -0.46
N GLN A 645 -14.40 -13.16 -0.24
CA GLN A 645 -14.32 -13.80 1.08
C GLN A 645 -13.09 -14.68 1.31
N LEU A 646 -12.38 -15.07 0.25
CA LEU A 646 -11.10 -15.80 0.34
C LEU A 646 -9.96 -14.85 -0.07
N GLY A 647 -8.97 -14.68 0.80
CA GLY A 647 -7.84 -13.78 0.56
C GLY A 647 -6.71 -14.40 -0.29
N VAL A 648 -5.63 -13.65 -0.51
CA VAL A 648 -4.42 -14.09 -1.25
C VAL A 648 -3.86 -15.42 -0.72
N CYS A 649 -3.97 -15.66 0.59
CA CYS A 649 -3.53 -16.90 1.24
C CYS A 649 -4.23 -18.17 0.71
N ALA A 650 -5.43 -18.05 0.14
CA ALA A 650 -6.13 -19.18 -0.50
C ALA A 650 -5.63 -19.46 -1.93
N GLY A 651 -5.18 -18.43 -2.66
CA GLY A 651 -4.72 -18.59 -4.04
C GLY A 651 -3.38 -19.33 -4.14
N ILE A 652 -2.49 -19.13 -3.16
CA ILE A 652 -1.18 -19.81 -3.09
C ILE A 652 -1.31 -21.35 -3.15
N PRO A 653 -2.07 -22.02 -2.25
CA PRO A 653 -2.25 -23.47 -2.33
C PRO A 653 -2.93 -23.94 -3.61
N MET A 654 -3.81 -23.12 -4.21
CA MET A 654 -4.46 -23.45 -5.48
C MET A 654 -3.46 -23.57 -6.62
N VAL A 655 -2.51 -22.64 -6.72
CA VAL A 655 -1.48 -22.68 -7.77
C VAL A 655 -0.56 -23.88 -7.59
N THR A 656 -0.11 -24.16 -6.36
CA THR A 656 0.70 -25.35 -6.08
C THR A 656 -0.07 -26.65 -6.35
N ALA A 657 -1.34 -26.73 -5.94
CA ALA A 657 -2.20 -27.89 -6.21
C ALA A 657 -2.40 -28.10 -7.71
N ALA A 658 -2.69 -27.04 -8.48
CA ALA A 658 -2.81 -27.13 -9.93
C ALA A 658 -1.50 -27.61 -10.60
N SER A 659 -0.34 -27.14 -10.11
CA SER A 659 0.97 -27.60 -10.59
C SER A 659 1.17 -29.11 -10.35
N VAL A 660 0.80 -29.62 -9.16
CA VAL A 660 0.84 -31.05 -8.84
C VAL A 660 -0.13 -31.85 -9.73
N LEU A 661 -1.36 -31.37 -9.92
CA LEU A 661 -2.37 -32.07 -10.71
C LEU A 661 -2.04 -32.09 -12.22
N LEU A 662 -1.40 -31.03 -12.72
CA LEU A 662 -0.85 -31.03 -14.08
C LEU A 662 0.29 -32.04 -14.24
N TRP A 663 1.16 -32.16 -13.23
CA TRP A 663 2.15 -33.23 -13.20
C TRP A 663 1.47 -34.61 -13.21
N ALA A 664 0.44 -34.82 -12.39
CA ALA A 664 -0.31 -36.07 -12.35
C ALA A 664 -0.99 -36.39 -13.69
N HIS A 665 -1.47 -35.37 -14.41
CA HIS A 665 -2.11 -35.54 -15.71
C HIS A 665 -1.12 -35.90 -16.83
N HIS A 666 0.04 -35.24 -16.88
CA HIS A 666 0.99 -35.36 -18.01
C HIS A 666 2.16 -36.31 -17.76
N CYS A 667 2.70 -36.33 -16.55
CA CYS A 667 3.96 -36.99 -16.23
C CYS A 667 3.77 -38.40 -15.63
N SER A 668 2.63 -38.68 -15.00
CA SER A 668 2.41 -39.94 -14.25
C SER A 668 2.46 -41.21 -15.11
N ARG A 669 2.30 -41.09 -16.43
CA ARG A 669 2.35 -42.21 -17.39
C ARG A 669 3.76 -42.54 -17.87
N ASP A 670 4.77 -41.73 -17.52
CA ASP A 670 6.14 -41.99 -17.95
C ASP A 670 6.74 -43.22 -17.25
N ALA A 671 7.57 -43.98 -17.97
CA ALA A 671 8.14 -45.24 -17.51
C ALA A 671 9.10 -45.08 -16.30
N THR A 672 9.48 -43.84 -15.98
CA THR A 672 10.34 -43.47 -14.86
C THR A 672 9.58 -43.29 -13.53
N SER A 673 8.26 -43.18 -13.55
CA SER A 673 7.45 -42.99 -12.35
C SER A 673 7.32 -44.29 -11.55
N SER A 674 7.58 -44.23 -10.25
CA SER A 674 7.36 -45.36 -9.31
C SER A 674 5.89 -45.61 -9.01
N VAL A 675 5.00 -44.64 -9.29
CA VAL A 675 3.55 -44.74 -9.10
C VAL A 675 2.84 -44.48 -10.43
N GLN A 676 2.05 -45.46 -10.88
CA GLN A 676 1.17 -45.30 -12.04
C GLN A 676 -0.25 -44.98 -11.59
N LEU A 677 -0.76 -43.84 -12.03
CA LEU A 677 -2.13 -43.43 -11.77
C LEU A 677 -3.09 -44.09 -12.76
N SER A 678 -4.31 -44.40 -12.33
CA SER A 678 -5.35 -44.91 -13.22
C SER A 678 -5.80 -43.81 -14.21
N ASP A 679 -6.37 -44.24 -15.35
CA ASP A 679 -6.92 -43.30 -16.33
C ASP A 679 -8.01 -42.39 -15.73
N ASP A 680 -8.77 -42.91 -14.77
CA ASP A 680 -9.77 -42.13 -14.02
C ASP A 680 -9.10 -41.06 -13.15
N GLN A 681 -8.02 -41.39 -12.43
CA GLN A 681 -7.27 -40.43 -11.62
C GLN A 681 -6.62 -39.33 -12.47
N ILE A 682 -6.08 -39.70 -13.64
CA ILE A 682 -5.47 -38.77 -14.61
C ILE A 682 -6.52 -37.82 -15.21
N SER A 683 -7.70 -38.34 -15.52
CA SER A 683 -8.82 -37.55 -16.04
C SER A 683 -9.38 -36.63 -14.96
N GLN A 684 -9.52 -37.14 -13.73
CA GLN A 684 -9.95 -36.37 -12.57
C GLN A 684 -8.98 -35.22 -12.27
N ALA A 685 -7.67 -35.47 -12.33
CA ALA A 685 -6.66 -34.43 -12.13
C ALA A 685 -6.83 -33.27 -13.13
N LYS A 686 -7.13 -33.55 -14.41
CA LYS A 686 -7.40 -32.49 -15.39
C LYS A 686 -8.68 -31.71 -15.08
N HIS A 687 -9.76 -32.40 -14.74
CA HIS A 687 -11.01 -31.74 -14.32
C HIS A 687 -10.82 -30.85 -13.09
N ASP A 688 -9.98 -31.30 -12.14
CA ASP A 688 -9.67 -30.55 -10.93
C ASP A 688 -8.79 -29.32 -11.24
N VAL A 689 -7.84 -29.42 -12.17
CA VAL A 689 -7.11 -28.25 -12.70
C VAL A 689 -8.07 -27.25 -13.34
N ASP A 690 -9.00 -27.72 -14.18
CA ASP A 690 -9.98 -26.84 -14.83
C ASP A 690 -10.89 -26.16 -13.80
N TYR A 691 -11.29 -26.88 -12.75
CA TYR A 691 -12.00 -26.30 -11.61
C TYR A 691 -11.18 -25.19 -10.92
N LEU A 692 -9.92 -25.44 -10.59
CA LEU A 692 -9.04 -24.46 -9.94
C LEU A 692 -8.83 -23.21 -10.81
N VAL A 693 -8.60 -23.41 -12.12
CA VAL A 693 -8.47 -22.32 -13.09
C VAL A 693 -9.77 -21.52 -13.20
N ASN A 694 -10.94 -22.17 -13.23
CA ASN A 694 -12.22 -21.48 -13.23
C ASN A 694 -12.42 -20.63 -11.97
N VAL A 695 -12.01 -21.13 -10.80
CA VAL A 695 -12.03 -20.35 -9.56
C VAL A 695 -11.05 -19.17 -9.64
N LEU A 696 -9.83 -19.34 -10.15
CA LEU A 696 -8.88 -18.23 -10.29
C LEU A 696 -9.32 -17.18 -11.34
N ASP A 697 -9.85 -17.61 -12.48
CA ASP A 697 -10.38 -16.74 -13.54
C ASP A 697 -11.57 -15.91 -13.04
N SER A 698 -12.33 -16.46 -12.10
CA SER A 698 -13.40 -15.73 -11.47
C SER A 698 -12.90 -14.57 -10.59
N TRP A 699 -11.69 -14.71 -9.99
CA TRP A 699 -11.02 -13.64 -9.25
C TRP A 699 -10.25 -12.69 -10.19
N ALA A 700 -9.87 -13.15 -11.38
CA ALA A 700 -9.08 -12.40 -12.36
C ALA A 700 -9.77 -11.12 -12.88
N LYS A 701 -11.08 -10.97 -12.65
CA LYS A 701 -11.81 -9.71 -12.92
C LYS A 701 -11.43 -8.59 -11.95
N THR A 702 -11.06 -8.96 -10.72
CA THR A 702 -10.76 -8.04 -9.62
C THR A 702 -9.27 -7.95 -9.37
N TRP A 703 -8.56 -9.08 -9.37
CA TRP A 703 -7.13 -9.17 -9.07
C TRP A 703 -6.33 -9.53 -10.31
N ARG A 704 -5.39 -8.67 -10.68
CA ARG A 704 -4.40 -9.01 -11.72
C ARG A 704 -3.50 -10.16 -11.29
N LEU A 705 -3.21 -10.26 -9.98
CA LEU A 705 -2.48 -11.39 -9.43
C LEU A 705 -3.17 -12.74 -9.70
N ALA A 706 -4.49 -12.82 -9.57
CA ALA A 706 -5.23 -14.04 -9.85
C ALA A 706 -5.21 -14.42 -11.34
N ARG A 707 -5.27 -13.41 -12.23
CA ARG A 707 -5.05 -13.62 -13.68
C ARG A 707 -3.66 -14.17 -13.97
N ALA A 708 -2.63 -13.60 -13.32
CA ALA A 708 -1.26 -14.08 -13.48
C ALA A 708 -1.12 -15.53 -13.01
N TRP A 709 -1.78 -15.90 -11.91
CA TRP A 709 -1.86 -17.29 -11.44
C TRP A 709 -2.58 -18.23 -12.41
N SER A 710 -3.74 -17.85 -12.95
CA SER A 710 -4.44 -18.72 -13.90
C SER A 710 -3.65 -18.90 -15.21
N ASN A 711 -3.05 -17.82 -15.70
CA ASN A 711 -2.16 -17.86 -16.87
C ASN A 711 -0.90 -18.69 -16.63
N CYS A 712 -0.31 -18.62 -15.43
CA CYS A 712 0.80 -19.47 -15.03
C CYS A 712 0.44 -20.97 -15.13
N ILE A 713 -0.73 -21.36 -14.64
CA ILE A 713 -1.21 -22.75 -14.72
C ILE A 713 -1.42 -23.16 -16.18
N ARG A 714 -2.00 -22.29 -17.02
CA ARG A 714 -2.19 -22.56 -18.46
C ARG A 714 -0.86 -22.73 -19.19
N LEU A 715 0.11 -21.86 -18.91
CA LEU A 715 1.46 -21.95 -19.47
C LEU A 715 2.15 -23.25 -19.05
N LEU A 716 1.99 -23.66 -17.78
CA LEU A 716 2.53 -24.92 -17.29
C LEU A 716 1.87 -26.13 -17.98
N ASP A 717 0.57 -26.08 -18.24
CA ASP A 717 -0.16 -27.11 -18.98
C ASP A 717 0.37 -27.25 -20.42
N GLU A 718 0.50 -26.13 -21.15
CA GLU A 718 1.09 -26.08 -22.49
C GLU A 718 2.53 -26.62 -22.51
N PHE A 719 3.35 -26.21 -21.55
CA PHE A 719 4.71 -26.70 -21.38
C PHE A 719 4.73 -28.23 -21.24
N TYR A 720 3.93 -28.79 -20.33
CA TYR A 720 3.85 -30.25 -20.14
C TYR A 720 3.30 -30.97 -21.37
N GLN A 721 2.26 -30.44 -22.02
CA GLN A 721 1.71 -31.00 -23.25
C GLN A 721 2.79 -31.12 -24.33
N SER A 722 3.56 -30.05 -24.56
CA SER A 722 4.63 -30.02 -25.56
C SER A 722 5.72 -31.08 -25.29
N ARG A 723 6.05 -31.30 -24.01
CA ARG A 723 7.12 -32.18 -23.55
C ARG A 723 6.74 -33.67 -23.54
N TYR A 724 5.49 -34.00 -23.21
CA TYR A 724 5.04 -35.39 -22.96
C TYR A 724 4.09 -35.96 -24.02
N ARG A 725 3.39 -35.17 -24.85
CA ARG A 725 2.48 -35.71 -25.90
C ARG A 725 3.18 -36.20 -27.18
N ARG A 726 4.48 -35.99 -27.39
CA ARG A 726 5.16 -36.42 -28.64
C ARG A 726 5.32 -37.95 -28.80
N GLY A 727 4.95 -38.76 -27.81
CA GLY A 727 4.93 -40.23 -27.93
C GLY A 727 3.84 -40.81 -28.84
N ASN A 728 2.85 -40.02 -29.29
CA ASN A 728 1.66 -40.53 -29.99
C ASN A 728 1.37 -39.93 -31.39
N LYS A 729 2.33 -39.27 -32.04
CA LYS A 729 2.16 -38.78 -33.43
C LYS A 729 2.64 -39.81 -34.47
N HIS A 730 1.94 -40.93 -34.56
CA HIS A 730 1.64 -41.53 -35.87
C HIS A 730 0.12 -41.47 -36.06
N LEU A 731 -0.30 -40.95 -37.22
CA LEU A 731 -1.67 -40.65 -37.66
C LEU A 731 -2.31 -39.37 -37.09
N LYS A 732 -2.17 -38.26 -37.85
CA LYS A 732 -3.20 -37.88 -38.83
C LYS A 732 -2.73 -36.65 -39.64
N ASN A 733 -2.63 -36.83 -40.95
CA ASN A 733 -2.70 -35.75 -41.93
C ASN A 733 -4.10 -35.12 -41.86
N GLY A 734 -4.19 -33.79 -42.00
CA GLY A 734 -5.46 -33.13 -42.26
C GLY A 734 -5.47 -31.64 -41.96
N SER A 735 -5.28 -30.85 -43.01
CA SER A 735 -5.80 -29.48 -43.25
C SER A 735 -5.70 -28.45 -42.12
N ALA A 736 -4.75 -27.53 -42.30
CA ALA A 736 -4.85 -26.18 -41.77
C ALA A 736 -6.06 -25.47 -42.41
N GLU A 737 -7.06 -25.12 -41.60
CA GLU A 737 -8.08 -24.14 -41.96
C GLU A 737 -8.41 -23.27 -40.75
N ALA A 738 -8.11 -21.97 -40.93
CA ALA A 738 -8.76 -20.78 -40.37
C ALA A 738 -8.88 -20.63 -38.83
N ALA A 739 -7.91 -19.93 -38.23
CA ALA A 739 -8.18 -19.03 -37.11
C ALA A 739 -8.32 -17.60 -37.66
N GLU A 740 -9.53 -17.05 -37.55
CA GLU A 740 -9.90 -15.72 -38.01
C GLU A 740 -9.10 -14.63 -37.28
N LEU A 741 -8.58 -13.70 -38.09
CA LEU A 741 -7.99 -12.42 -37.68
C LEU A 741 -8.89 -11.70 -36.66
N ARG A 742 -8.38 -11.48 -35.44
CA ARG A 742 -8.79 -10.34 -34.62
C ARG A 742 -7.75 -9.23 -34.76
N THR A 743 -8.25 -8.12 -35.25
CA THR A 743 -7.59 -6.87 -35.61
C THR A 743 -6.86 -6.19 -34.46
N GLU A 744 -5.63 -5.78 -34.75
CA GLU A 744 -4.87 -4.63 -34.20
C GLU A 744 -4.92 -4.42 -32.68
N SER A 745 -3.88 -4.90 -31.98
CA SER A 745 -3.49 -4.32 -30.68
C SER A 745 -2.30 -3.40 -30.89
N GLU A 746 -2.52 -2.10 -30.72
CA GLU A 746 -1.49 -1.07 -30.65
C GLU A 746 -0.40 -1.45 -29.63
N SER A 747 0.86 -1.38 -30.06
CA SER A 747 2.03 -1.52 -29.21
C SER A 747 2.21 -0.24 -28.36
N VAL A 748 2.13 -0.38 -27.03
CA VAL A 748 2.28 0.71 -26.06
C VAL A 748 3.49 0.45 -25.14
N PRO A 749 4.24 1.50 -24.71
CA PRO A 749 5.59 1.35 -24.15
C PRO A 749 5.66 0.77 -22.74
N VAL A 750 6.74 0.04 -22.50
CA VAL A 750 7.16 -0.63 -21.26
C VAL A 750 7.41 0.37 -20.10
N SER A 751 6.93 0.03 -18.89
CA SER A 751 7.22 0.72 -17.60
C SER A 751 8.74 0.82 -17.32
N PRO A 752 9.25 1.78 -16.51
CA PRO A 752 10.63 2.23 -16.61
C PRO A 752 11.60 1.12 -16.18
N THR A 753 12.25 0.53 -17.19
CA THR A 753 13.28 -0.52 -17.13
C THR A 753 12.87 -1.77 -16.34
N PRO A 754 12.41 -2.86 -17.00
CA PRO A 754 12.51 -4.18 -16.39
C PRO A 754 13.96 -4.40 -15.91
N LEU A 755 14.12 -4.92 -14.70
CA LEU A 755 15.41 -5.36 -14.18
C LEU A 755 16.06 -6.24 -15.25
N ARG A 756 17.29 -5.91 -15.64
CA ARG A 756 17.96 -6.56 -16.76
C ARG A 756 18.73 -7.78 -16.27
N ASP A 757 19.06 -8.68 -17.20
CA ASP A 757 20.01 -9.76 -16.94
C ASP A 757 21.28 -9.17 -16.30
N GLY A 758 21.67 -9.66 -15.13
CA GLY A 758 22.80 -9.12 -14.36
C GLY A 758 22.46 -8.18 -13.20
N ASP A 759 21.21 -7.69 -13.07
CA ASP A 759 20.76 -6.88 -11.90
C ASP A 759 20.35 -7.76 -10.69
N GLY A 760 20.93 -8.96 -10.57
CA GLY A 760 20.58 -9.97 -9.58
C GLY A 760 19.70 -11.12 -10.10
N TYR A 761 19.19 -11.04 -11.33
CA TYR A 761 18.59 -12.19 -12.03
C TYR A 761 19.65 -13.01 -12.77
N PRO A 762 19.56 -14.34 -12.74
CA PRO A 762 20.45 -15.19 -13.50
C PRO A 762 20.23 -14.95 -15.00
N ASP A 763 21.33 -14.93 -15.76
CA ASP A 763 21.26 -15.02 -17.22
C ASP A 763 20.45 -16.28 -17.60
N VAL A 764 19.46 -16.11 -18.47
CA VAL A 764 18.59 -17.17 -19.00
C VAL A 764 19.39 -18.37 -19.47
N THR A 765 20.56 -18.13 -20.08
CA THR A 765 21.46 -19.18 -20.59
C THR A 765 22.19 -19.96 -19.49
N MET A 766 22.27 -19.40 -18.28
CA MET A 766 22.89 -20.01 -17.10
C MET A 766 21.89 -20.80 -16.26
N ILE A 767 20.59 -20.71 -16.54
CA ILE A 767 19.56 -21.50 -15.86
C ILE A 767 19.63 -22.94 -16.41
N PRO A 768 19.77 -23.95 -15.52
CA PRO A 768 19.86 -25.34 -15.98
C PRO A 768 18.63 -25.78 -16.78
N THR A 769 18.83 -26.64 -17.77
CA THR A 769 17.80 -27.01 -18.76
C THR A 769 16.82 -28.07 -18.27
N GLU A 770 17.03 -28.62 -17.08
CA GLU A 770 16.20 -29.64 -16.46
C GLU A 770 14.76 -29.15 -16.25
N THR A 771 13.82 -30.08 -16.35
CA THR A 771 12.38 -29.79 -16.34
C THR A 771 11.97 -29.11 -15.04
N TYR A 772 12.55 -29.55 -13.93
CA TYR A 772 12.36 -28.93 -12.61
C TYR A 772 12.56 -27.40 -12.62
N TYR A 773 13.68 -26.91 -13.15
CA TYR A 773 13.99 -25.47 -13.14
C TYR A 773 13.01 -24.69 -14.01
N LYS A 774 12.56 -25.28 -15.12
CA LYS A 774 11.53 -24.66 -16.00
C LYS A 774 10.19 -24.56 -15.29
N VAL A 775 9.73 -25.65 -14.66
CA VAL A 775 8.47 -25.68 -13.91
C VAL A 775 8.51 -24.64 -12.79
N ARG A 776 9.60 -24.60 -12.02
CA ARG A 776 9.79 -23.63 -10.95
C ARG A 776 9.79 -22.19 -11.45
N LEU A 777 10.45 -21.93 -12.57
CA LEU A 777 10.49 -20.60 -13.20
C LEU A 777 9.09 -20.17 -13.67
N ILE A 778 8.32 -21.07 -14.27
CA ILE A 778 6.92 -20.82 -14.66
C ILE A 778 6.06 -20.56 -13.43
N THR A 779 6.15 -21.39 -12.38
CA THR A 779 5.31 -21.25 -11.17
C THR A 779 5.70 -20.08 -10.29
N GLY A 780 6.93 -19.58 -10.41
CA GLY A 780 7.48 -18.61 -9.49
C GLY A 780 7.85 -17.25 -10.07
N LEU A 781 8.64 -17.23 -11.15
CA LEU A 781 9.19 -15.98 -11.72
C LEU A 781 8.25 -15.28 -12.69
N ILE A 782 7.23 -15.97 -13.23
CA ILE A 782 6.25 -15.34 -14.13
C ILE A 782 5.50 -14.18 -13.45
N LEU A 783 5.37 -14.24 -12.12
CA LEU A 783 4.73 -13.20 -11.33
C LEU A 783 5.59 -11.94 -11.18
N GLU A 784 6.88 -12.01 -11.53
CA GLU A 784 7.82 -10.91 -11.38
C GLU A 784 8.40 -10.42 -12.72
N GLN A 785 8.70 -11.34 -13.65
CA GLN A 785 9.34 -11.05 -14.94
C GLN A 785 8.76 -11.94 -16.07
N PRO A 786 7.54 -11.65 -16.56
CA PRO A 786 6.92 -12.44 -17.63
C PRO A 786 7.77 -12.48 -18.92
N GLU A 787 8.49 -11.39 -19.22
CA GLU A 787 9.42 -11.32 -20.37
C GLU A 787 10.63 -12.24 -20.22
N LEU A 788 11.15 -12.42 -19.01
CA LEU A 788 12.25 -13.36 -18.74
C LEU A 788 11.79 -14.80 -18.95
N CYS A 789 10.57 -15.14 -18.49
CA CYS A 789 9.97 -16.44 -18.77
C CYS A 789 9.80 -16.68 -20.27
N LYS A 790 9.35 -15.68 -21.02
CA LYS A 790 9.23 -15.75 -22.49
C LYS A 790 10.58 -16.01 -23.17
N LYS A 791 11.61 -15.23 -22.82
CA LYS A 791 12.99 -15.43 -23.33
C LYS A 791 13.54 -16.81 -22.98
N PHE A 792 13.29 -17.30 -21.78
CA PHE A 792 13.75 -18.63 -21.35
C PHE A 792 13.09 -19.78 -22.11
N LEU A 793 11.79 -19.66 -22.38
CA LEU A 793 11.09 -20.61 -23.24
C LEU A 793 11.59 -20.54 -24.69
N GLN A 794 11.95 -19.35 -25.18
CA GLN A 794 12.49 -19.12 -26.54
C GLN A 794 13.95 -19.58 -26.72
N ALA A 795 14.86 -19.29 -25.77
CA ALA A 795 16.28 -19.65 -25.85
C ALA A 795 16.51 -21.18 -25.95
N SER A 796 15.53 -21.97 -25.50
CA SER A 796 15.52 -23.43 -25.66
C SER A 796 15.38 -23.88 -27.12
N ILE A 797 14.96 -22.99 -28.05
CA ILE A 797 14.78 -23.26 -29.49
C ILE A 797 16.10 -23.08 -30.27
N GLU A 798 17.01 -22.21 -29.79
CA GLU A 798 18.11 -21.67 -30.58
C GLU A 798 19.50 -22.30 -30.33
N GLN A 799 19.65 -23.33 -29.49
CA GLN A 799 20.99 -23.92 -29.28
C GLN A 799 21.51 -24.65 -30.54
N PRO A 800 22.66 -24.25 -31.11
CA PRO A 800 23.28 -24.93 -32.24
C PRO A 800 24.06 -26.15 -31.74
N PHE A 801 23.75 -27.33 -32.27
CA PHE A 801 24.53 -28.53 -32.02
C PHE A 801 25.95 -28.38 -32.56
N SER A 802 26.96 -28.58 -31.70
CA SER A 802 28.35 -28.75 -32.11
C SER A 802 28.60 -30.18 -32.59
N ASP A 803 28.94 -30.30 -33.87
CA ASP A 803 29.62 -31.39 -34.59
C ASP A 803 29.23 -32.85 -34.29
N GLY A 804 28.57 -33.48 -35.27
CA GLY A 804 28.49 -34.94 -35.36
C GLY A 804 27.48 -35.53 -36.37
N GLY A 805 27.68 -35.33 -37.67
CA GLY A 805 27.12 -36.19 -38.75
C GLY A 805 25.73 -35.84 -39.30
N PRO A 806 25.45 -36.10 -40.59
CA PRO A 806 24.19 -35.75 -41.22
C PRO A 806 23.16 -36.86 -41.00
N GLU A 807 22.47 -36.84 -39.87
CA GLU A 807 21.13 -37.43 -39.74
C GLU A 807 20.13 -36.30 -39.49
N GLU A 808 19.02 -36.35 -40.23
CA GLU A 808 17.93 -35.37 -40.23
C GLU A 808 17.43 -35.07 -38.81
N SER A 809 17.93 -33.98 -38.22
CA SER A 809 17.46 -33.43 -36.95
C SER A 809 16.66 -32.16 -37.21
N SER A 810 15.38 -32.34 -37.53
CA SER A 810 14.40 -31.27 -37.56
C SER A 810 14.20 -30.69 -36.14
N GLY A 811 14.45 -29.39 -35.98
CA GLY A 811 14.12 -28.50 -34.86
C GLY A 811 13.63 -29.14 -33.56
N LEU A 812 14.51 -29.21 -32.56
CA LEU A 812 14.24 -29.87 -31.28
C LEU A 812 13.06 -29.29 -30.49
N TRP A 813 12.63 -28.04 -30.75
CA TRP A 813 11.47 -27.43 -30.09
C TRP A 813 10.75 -26.44 -31.02
N GLY A 814 9.92 -26.96 -31.93
CA GLY A 814 9.02 -26.10 -32.72
C GLY A 814 7.89 -25.56 -31.85
N PHE A 815 8.12 -24.43 -31.19
CA PHE A 815 7.08 -23.59 -30.61
C PHE A 815 6.67 -22.55 -31.65
N ASP A 816 5.37 -22.36 -31.91
CA ASP A 816 4.90 -21.23 -32.70
C ASP A 816 4.70 -20.03 -31.76
N ILE A 817 5.42 -18.93 -31.99
CA ILE A 817 5.40 -17.75 -31.11
C ILE A 817 3.99 -17.12 -31.05
N GLU A 818 3.16 -17.35 -32.08
CA GLU A 818 1.78 -16.85 -32.15
C GLU A 818 0.84 -17.48 -31.09
N ASP A 819 1.14 -18.70 -30.60
CA ASP A 819 0.36 -19.37 -29.54
C ASP A 819 0.50 -18.66 -28.17
N PHE A 820 1.57 -17.87 -27.97
CA PHE A 820 1.82 -17.08 -26.76
C PHE A 820 1.38 -15.61 -26.88
N SER A 821 0.53 -15.28 -27.85
CA SER A 821 0.02 -13.91 -28.07
C SER A 821 -0.65 -13.30 -26.82
N TRP A 822 -1.19 -14.13 -25.92
CA TRP A 822 -1.75 -13.69 -24.63
C TRP A 822 -0.70 -13.20 -23.62
N MET A 823 0.58 -13.61 -23.73
CA MET A 823 1.66 -13.03 -22.91
C MET A 823 1.94 -11.57 -23.29
N ASN A 824 1.52 -11.15 -24.50
CA ASN A 824 1.55 -9.76 -24.95
C ASN A 824 0.27 -9.01 -24.55
N ASP A 825 -0.58 -9.56 -23.66
CA ASP A 825 -1.78 -8.86 -23.16
C ASP A 825 -1.37 -7.49 -22.60
N PRO A 826 -1.87 -6.38 -23.19
CA PRO A 826 -1.59 -5.03 -22.72
C PRO A 826 -1.89 -4.87 -21.22
N ASP A 827 -2.81 -5.65 -20.65
CA ASP A 827 -3.13 -5.61 -19.23
C ASP A 827 -2.13 -6.31 -18.29
N LEU A 828 -1.26 -7.19 -18.82
CA LEU A 828 -0.14 -7.82 -18.09
C LEU A 828 1.11 -6.91 -18.03
N VAL A 829 1.23 -5.96 -18.96
CA VAL A 829 2.40 -5.06 -19.11
C VAL A 829 2.15 -3.65 -18.53
N MET A 830 0.92 -3.33 -18.13
CA MET A 830 0.54 -1.96 -17.76
C MET A 830 0.87 -1.57 -16.32
N ALA A 831 2.02 -0.92 -16.16
CA ALA A 831 2.35 -0.07 -15.02
C ALA A 831 3.15 1.20 -15.39
N ALA A 832 2.81 1.95 -16.46
CA ALA A 832 3.28 3.35 -16.62
C ALA A 832 2.65 4.19 -17.76
N SER A 833 1.94 3.65 -18.74
CA SER A 833 1.70 4.38 -19.99
C SER A 833 0.49 5.34 -20.02
N ALA A 834 0.23 6.10 -18.96
CA ALA A 834 -0.78 7.19 -18.99
C ALA A 834 -0.25 8.54 -18.50
N LEU A 835 1.08 8.70 -18.44
CA LEU A 835 1.73 9.98 -18.11
C LEU A 835 2.48 10.61 -19.29
N TRP A 836 2.44 9.99 -20.48
CA TRP A 836 3.36 10.32 -21.60
C TRP A 836 2.71 10.58 -22.98
N ASN A 837 1.38 10.72 -23.09
CA ASN A 837 0.73 10.97 -24.40
C ASN A 837 0.12 12.37 -24.63
N ASP A 838 0.24 13.32 -23.70
CA ASP A 838 -0.08 14.73 -23.98
C ASP A 838 1.19 15.58 -24.18
N PHE A 839 2.11 15.04 -24.99
CA PHE A 839 3.14 15.82 -25.70
C PHE A 839 2.95 15.58 -27.20
N THR A 840 1.97 16.26 -27.80
CA THR A 840 1.98 16.77 -29.19
C THR A 840 0.72 17.59 -29.46
N LEU A 841 0.71 18.82 -28.95
CA LEU A 841 0.33 20.07 -29.67
C LEU A 841 0.32 21.25 -28.70
#